data_AF-A0A319CSC4-F1
#
_entry.id   AF-A0A319CSC4-F1
#
_cell.length_a   1.000
_cell.length_b   1.000
_cell.length_c   1.000
_cell.angle_alpha   90.00
_cell.angle_beta   90.00
_cell.angle_gamma   90.00
#
_symmetry.space_group_name_H-M   'P 1'
#
loop_
_entity.id
_entity.type
_entity.pdbx_description
1 polymer ?
#
loop_
_entity_poly.entity_id
_entity_poly.type
_entity_poly.pdbx_seq_one_letter_code
_entity_poly.pdbx_strand_id
1 'polypeptide(L)'
;MSAPGVGHEFPPQEVSWQKRDVLLFANSIGCKADELHFLYELHPNFSVFPTYSLILPFKLTDQEVTDFYARSGGSPIPGVPNFDYRRVVDGQRKLTVLKPLPPMSAGKQFELRNKVVGVYDKGKAGTVLETEQSIVEKATGEVYSKIVTSSFFVGQGNWGGPKGPSTLNYAPPEGRKPDAVHTIQSTMETAHLYRLNGDYNPLHATPEPGAKMGFGGIIIHGLFSWNSAAHGILRELGGSDPKNLKEFQARFASPVRPGDKLTTEIWRTGTLLDGYEEIRSLHFASSFTPRRTKSRCEVTYGLPGRLAPARARSSTTTEIEEELLLDAQARDQPPGYLEPWERASGVVNMPLGNDATHQARRTRFGSLWLRDHCPCPKCVHPDTRQRIVDTFSIPEDIRPLNITRAQGIITINWSDGHASTYPIGWLIAHKNRMPHVVKKFPALDLRPFKSYNPKLLRHRLPQSPYNQIMNDEQALFSMLDDIYTWGFTFVKHVPVDPESTEGILDKIAFTRRTHYGGFWDFTADLSFKDTAYTNEPLGLHTDNTYFTDPARLQLFHLLSHDGEGGDNLLVDGFQAAAILREESPEHCRILMETDMYYHASGNEGVCIQPVEPAPVFKVHPVLKRLYQIRWNNYDRAPKSDWSIEDQQAWYAAARHWDEILQRDNVRIRNYLQPGTAIIFDNWRMLHGRTQFTGKRRLCGGYVNNDDFLSRYRLLLLGRERLLDFVGSSMVSSSNPLWYV
;
A
#
# COMPACT_ATOMS: atom_id res chain seq x y z
N MET A 1 -35.92 -46.47 12.54
CA MET A 1 -34.90 -46.26 13.60
C MET A 1 -34.18 -44.96 13.28
N SER A 2 -33.98 -44.07 14.25
CA SER A 2 -33.11 -42.90 14.06
C SER A 2 -31.72 -43.37 13.63
N ALA A 3 -31.07 -42.58 12.77
CA ALA A 3 -29.67 -42.86 12.41
C ALA A 3 -28.82 -42.91 13.70
N PRO A 4 -27.82 -43.82 13.79
CA PRO A 4 -27.04 -43.99 15.00
C PRO A 4 -26.45 -42.65 15.49
N GLY A 5 -26.55 -42.40 16.80
CA GLY A 5 -26.09 -41.17 17.44
C GLY A 5 -26.95 -39.92 17.23
N VAL A 6 -27.83 -39.86 16.23
CA VAL A 6 -28.64 -38.65 15.96
C VAL A 6 -29.61 -38.36 17.09
N GLY A 7 -29.62 -37.11 17.55
CA GLY A 7 -30.39 -36.65 18.69
C GLY A 7 -29.68 -36.82 20.03
N HIS A 8 -28.48 -37.41 20.07
CA HIS A 8 -27.68 -37.46 21.29
C HIS A 8 -27.27 -36.05 21.71
N GLU A 9 -27.63 -35.66 22.93
CA GLU A 9 -27.24 -34.39 23.53
C GLU A 9 -26.08 -34.61 24.50
N PHE A 10 -25.05 -33.78 24.38
CA PHE A 10 -23.96 -33.73 25.35
C PHE A 10 -24.39 -32.87 26.55
N PRO A 11 -23.82 -33.11 27.74
CA PRO A 11 -24.06 -32.25 28.90
C PRO A 11 -23.80 -30.78 28.56
N PRO A 12 -24.70 -29.85 28.95
CA PRO A 12 -24.45 -28.42 28.78
C PRO A 12 -23.15 -27.99 29.46
N GLN A 13 -22.40 -27.10 28.81
CA GLN A 13 -21.14 -26.56 29.33
C GLN A 13 -21.26 -25.05 29.52
N GLU A 14 -20.80 -24.52 30.65
CA GLU A 14 -20.80 -23.07 30.87
C GLU A 14 -19.82 -22.37 29.91
N VAL A 15 -20.18 -21.17 29.46
CA VAL A 15 -19.31 -20.31 28.64
C VAL A 15 -19.33 -18.88 29.16
N SER A 16 -18.18 -18.20 29.13
CA SER A 16 -18.08 -16.81 29.60
C SER A 16 -17.01 -16.00 28.86
N TRP A 17 -17.21 -14.69 28.80
CA TRP A 17 -16.30 -13.77 28.12
C TRP A 17 -16.30 -12.36 28.71
N GLN A 18 -15.16 -11.70 28.56
CA GLN A 18 -14.93 -10.32 28.93
C GLN A 18 -14.93 -9.40 27.69
N LYS A 19 -15.00 -8.09 27.92
CA LYS A 19 -14.80 -7.08 26.86
C LYS A 19 -13.46 -7.29 26.13
N ARG A 20 -12.41 -7.64 26.88
CA ARG A 20 -11.08 -7.96 26.32
C ARG A 20 -11.15 -9.07 25.28
N ASP A 21 -11.94 -10.10 25.53
CA ASP A 21 -12.01 -11.28 24.65
C ASP A 21 -12.67 -10.94 23.31
N VAL A 22 -13.74 -10.12 23.34
CA VAL A 22 -14.41 -9.69 22.11
C VAL A 22 -13.57 -8.70 21.30
N LEU A 23 -12.79 -7.84 21.97
CA LEU A 23 -11.81 -6.95 21.33
C LEU A 23 -10.68 -7.74 20.68
N LEU A 24 -10.09 -8.69 21.41
CA LEU A 24 -9.05 -9.58 20.91
C LEU A 24 -9.52 -10.34 19.68
N PHE A 25 -10.74 -10.89 19.74
CA PHE A 25 -11.32 -11.61 18.61
C PHE A 25 -11.47 -10.72 17.39
N ALA A 26 -12.14 -9.58 17.52
CA ALA A 26 -12.36 -8.65 16.41
C ALA A 26 -11.04 -8.19 15.76
N ASN A 27 -10.04 -7.84 16.57
CA ASN A 27 -8.71 -7.47 16.07
C ASN A 27 -8.04 -8.65 15.33
N SER A 28 -8.05 -9.83 15.96
CA SER A 28 -7.37 -11.02 15.43
C SER A 28 -7.94 -11.53 14.10
N ILE A 29 -9.18 -11.20 13.75
CA ILE A 29 -9.82 -11.61 12.48
C ILE A 29 -9.69 -10.56 11.38
N GLY A 30 -9.14 -9.37 11.69
CA GLY A 30 -8.82 -8.36 10.70
C GLY A 30 -9.58 -7.04 10.78
N CYS A 31 -10.43 -6.81 11.78
CA CYS A 31 -11.08 -5.50 11.97
C CYS A 31 -10.01 -4.39 12.05
N LYS A 32 -10.28 -3.23 11.43
CA LYS A 32 -9.31 -2.13 11.32
C LYS A 32 -9.72 -0.92 12.15
N ALA A 33 -8.81 0.05 12.25
CA ALA A 33 -8.97 1.25 13.08
C ALA A 33 -10.18 2.12 12.70
N ASP A 34 -10.78 1.93 11.53
CA ASP A 34 -12.03 2.56 11.11
C ASP A 34 -13.30 1.79 11.56
N GLU A 35 -13.15 0.64 12.20
CA GLU A 35 -14.22 -0.18 12.79
C GLU A 35 -14.17 -0.13 14.33
N LEU A 36 -14.01 1.06 14.90
CA LEU A 36 -13.87 1.26 16.36
C LEU A 36 -15.06 0.72 17.17
N HIS A 37 -16.24 0.58 16.57
CA HIS A 37 -17.37 -0.10 17.21
C HIS A 37 -17.11 -1.57 17.52
N PHE A 38 -16.11 -2.21 16.92
CA PHE A 38 -15.63 -3.54 17.31
C PHE A 38 -14.33 -3.51 18.13
N LEU A 39 -13.55 -2.42 18.05
CA LEU A 39 -12.19 -2.35 18.59
C LEU A 39 -12.00 -1.40 19.78
N TYR A 40 -13.04 -0.68 20.21
CA TYR A 40 -12.96 0.26 21.32
C TYR A 40 -14.18 0.16 22.21
N GLU A 41 -13.98 -0.28 23.45
CA GLU A 41 -15.02 -0.60 24.41
C GLU A 41 -15.79 0.60 24.95
N LEU A 42 -15.31 1.82 24.70
CA LEU A 42 -15.99 3.08 25.00
C LEU A 42 -16.67 3.71 23.78
N HIS A 43 -16.60 3.07 22.60
CA HIS A 43 -17.33 3.53 21.44
C HIS A 43 -18.85 3.49 21.73
N PRO A 44 -19.65 4.52 21.36
CA PRO A 44 -21.08 4.57 21.69
C PRO A 44 -21.88 3.40 21.12
N ASN A 45 -21.40 2.81 20.02
CA ASN A 45 -21.99 1.64 19.37
C ASN A 45 -21.16 0.35 19.58
N PHE A 46 -20.37 0.26 20.66
CA PHE A 46 -19.51 -0.91 20.91
C PHE A 46 -20.31 -2.22 20.88
N SER A 47 -19.90 -3.14 20.02
CA SER A 47 -20.64 -4.35 19.68
C SER A 47 -19.71 -5.56 19.57
N VAL A 48 -20.26 -6.75 19.79
CA VAL A 48 -19.54 -8.01 19.57
C VAL A 48 -19.61 -8.38 18.10
N PHE A 49 -18.48 -8.78 17.50
CA PHE A 49 -18.49 -9.27 16.13
C PHE A 49 -19.35 -10.55 16.03
N PRO A 50 -20.30 -10.67 15.08
CA PRO A 50 -21.36 -11.68 15.19
C PRO A 50 -20.88 -13.14 15.19
N THR A 51 -19.69 -13.40 14.66
CA THR A 51 -19.11 -14.74 14.59
C THR A 51 -18.32 -15.15 15.84
N TYR A 52 -18.22 -14.28 16.85
CA TYR A 52 -17.51 -14.55 18.11
C TYR A 52 -17.98 -15.83 18.81
N SER A 53 -19.26 -16.19 18.70
CA SER A 53 -19.81 -17.41 19.32
C SER A 53 -19.11 -18.70 18.87
N LEU A 54 -18.45 -18.72 17.71
CA LEU A 54 -17.71 -19.87 17.20
C LEU A 54 -16.53 -20.28 18.06
N ILE A 55 -15.94 -19.36 18.83
CA ILE A 55 -14.77 -19.67 19.66
C ILE A 55 -15.16 -20.13 21.06
N LEU A 56 -16.38 -19.87 21.50
CA LEU A 56 -16.85 -20.24 22.85
C LEU A 56 -16.74 -21.74 23.16
N PRO A 57 -16.95 -22.69 22.22
CA PRO A 57 -16.69 -24.11 22.47
C PRO A 57 -15.23 -24.46 22.77
N PHE A 58 -14.27 -23.63 22.33
CA PHE A 58 -12.84 -23.80 22.61
C PHE A 58 -12.44 -23.09 23.91
N LYS A 59 -12.99 -21.89 24.13
CA LYS A 59 -12.70 -21.04 25.29
C LYS A 59 -13.37 -21.51 26.58
N LEU A 60 -14.62 -21.97 26.49
CA LEU A 60 -15.51 -22.22 27.63
C LEU A 60 -15.52 -21.02 28.61
N THR A 61 -15.17 -21.23 29.87
CA THR A 61 -15.06 -20.18 30.90
C THR A 61 -13.62 -19.76 31.18
N ASP A 62 -12.65 -20.38 30.51
CA ASP A 62 -11.23 -20.20 30.82
C ASP A 62 -10.72 -18.79 30.50
N GLN A 63 -9.79 -18.35 31.32
CA GLN A 63 -9.08 -17.07 31.16
C GLN A 63 -7.59 -17.26 30.81
N GLU A 64 -7.12 -18.50 30.87
CA GLU A 64 -5.73 -18.91 30.65
C GLU A 64 -5.60 -19.78 29.39
N VAL A 65 -4.35 -20.08 29.02
CA VAL A 65 -4.07 -21.09 27.99
C VAL A 65 -4.49 -22.47 28.46
N THR A 66 -4.86 -23.34 27.51
CA THR A 66 -5.38 -24.67 27.82
C THR A 66 -4.62 -25.75 27.04
N ASP A 67 -4.55 -26.95 27.62
CA ASP A 67 -4.07 -28.13 26.90
C ASP A 67 -5.18 -28.63 25.97
N PHE A 68 -5.01 -28.36 24.67
CA PHE A 68 -5.98 -28.73 23.65
C PHE A 68 -6.21 -30.24 23.58
N TYR A 69 -5.16 -31.07 23.69
CA TYR A 69 -5.31 -32.52 23.55
C TYR A 69 -5.97 -33.15 24.77
N ALA A 70 -5.63 -32.69 25.98
CA ALA A 70 -6.28 -33.15 27.21
C ALA A 70 -7.79 -32.85 27.22
N ARG A 71 -8.21 -31.77 26.55
CA ARG A 71 -9.62 -31.38 26.40
C ARG A 71 -10.31 -32.03 25.22
N SER A 72 -9.56 -32.42 24.20
CA SER A 72 -10.07 -33.02 22.97
C SER A 72 -10.36 -34.51 23.17
N GLY A 73 -11.41 -34.80 23.93
CA GLY A 73 -11.96 -36.13 24.12
C GLY A 73 -13.47 -36.09 24.00
N GLY A 74 -14.04 -36.83 23.05
CA GLY A 74 -15.49 -36.96 22.92
C GLY A 74 -16.06 -37.94 23.93
N SER A 75 -17.18 -37.60 24.57
CA SER A 75 -18.01 -38.60 25.23
C SER A 75 -18.52 -39.60 24.18
N PRO A 76 -18.62 -40.91 24.52
CA PRO A 76 -19.12 -41.91 23.58
C PRO A 76 -20.52 -41.53 23.08
N ILE A 77 -20.68 -41.50 21.76
CA ILE A 77 -21.98 -41.26 21.13
C ILE A 77 -22.67 -42.63 20.97
N PRO A 78 -23.93 -42.80 21.43
CA PRO A 78 -24.61 -44.08 21.35
C PRO A 78 -24.76 -44.61 19.91
N GLY A 79 -24.35 -45.86 19.70
CA GLY A 79 -24.52 -46.54 18.42
C GLY A 79 -23.48 -46.19 17.34
N VAL A 80 -22.44 -45.42 17.67
CA VAL A 80 -21.33 -45.12 16.74
C VAL A 80 -19.98 -45.51 17.33
N PRO A 81 -18.96 -45.81 16.51
CA PRO A 81 -17.62 -46.11 17.01
C PRO A 81 -17.00 -44.93 17.78
N ASN A 82 -16.09 -45.25 18.69
CA ASN A 82 -15.21 -44.24 19.30
C ASN A 82 -14.20 -43.76 18.25
N PHE A 83 -14.25 -42.47 17.92
CA PHE A 83 -13.34 -41.88 16.96
C PHE A 83 -12.10 -41.27 17.63
N ASP A 84 -10.95 -41.38 16.97
CA ASP A 84 -9.72 -40.72 17.34
C ASP A 84 -9.76 -39.25 16.90
N TYR A 85 -9.93 -38.36 17.86
CA TYR A 85 -9.98 -36.91 17.67
C TYR A 85 -8.64 -36.30 17.25
N ARG A 86 -7.52 -37.04 17.34
CA ARG A 86 -6.24 -36.59 16.79
C ARG A 86 -6.20 -36.61 15.26
N ARG A 87 -7.18 -37.26 14.62
CA ARG A 87 -7.30 -37.40 13.16
C ARG A 87 -8.59 -36.77 12.61
N VAL A 88 -9.05 -35.70 13.24
CA VAL A 88 -10.22 -34.93 12.82
C VAL A 88 -9.79 -33.66 12.08
N VAL A 89 -10.53 -33.29 11.05
CA VAL A 89 -10.40 -31.98 10.38
C VAL A 89 -11.78 -31.32 10.26
N ASP A 90 -11.84 -29.99 10.34
CA ASP A 90 -13.07 -29.25 10.06
C ASP A 90 -13.45 -29.40 8.59
N GLY A 91 -14.68 -29.84 8.32
CA GLY A 91 -15.23 -29.95 6.97
C GLY A 91 -15.98 -28.68 6.56
N GLN A 92 -17.01 -28.32 7.31
CA GLN A 92 -17.82 -27.12 7.08
C GLN A 92 -18.40 -26.58 8.40
N ARG A 93 -18.70 -25.29 8.42
CA ARG A 93 -19.50 -24.67 9.49
C ARG A 93 -20.54 -23.74 8.91
N LYS A 94 -21.73 -23.76 9.51
CA LYS A 94 -22.83 -22.83 9.27
C LYS A 94 -23.21 -22.18 10.60
N LEU A 95 -23.09 -20.87 10.69
CA LEU A 95 -23.56 -20.04 11.80
C LEU A 95 -24.88 -19.40 11.42
N THR A 96 -25.85 -19.44 12.33
CA THR A 96 -27.06 -18.61 12.31
C THR A 96 -27.06 -17.74 13.56
N VAL A 97 -27.05 -16.42 13.36
CA VAL A 97 -27.14 -15.41 14.41
C VAL A 97 -28.61 -15.12 14.67
N LEU A 98 -29.06 -15.39 15.90
CA LEU A 98 -30.44 -15.15 16.31
C LEU A 98 -30.58 -13.86 17.13
N LYS A 99 -29.57 -13.57 17.95
CA LYS A 99 -29.46 -12.35 18.75
C LYS A 99 -27.99 -11.92 18.87
N PRO A 100 -27.71 -10.60 18.95
CA PRO A 100 -26.37 -10.13 19.24
C PRO A 100 -25.95 -10.55 20.65
N LEU A 101 -24.71 -11.02 20.80
CA LEU A 101 -24.13 -11.28 22.12
C LEU A 101 -23.87 -9.95 22.84
N PRO A 102 -24.06 -9.90 24.18
CA PRO A 102 -23.67 -8.72 24.95
C PRO A 102 -22.14 -8.52 24.94
N PRO A 103 -21.64 -7.28 25.09
CA PRO A 103 -20.21 -6.97 25.10
C PRO A 103 -19.37 -7.70 26.16
N MET A 104 -20.00 -8.23 27.20
CA MET A 104 -19.42 -9.16 28.17
C MET A 104 -20.53 -10.07 28.71
N SER A 105 -20.17 -11.23 29.24
CA SER A 105 -21.15 -12.13 29.84
C SER A 105 -21.59 -11.71 31.25
N ALA A 106 -20.84 -10.84 31.94
CA ALA A 106 -21.14 -10.44 33.31
C ALA A 106 -22.58 -9.92 33.46
N GLY A 107 -23.28 -10.38 34.49
CA GLY A 107 -24.70 -10.11 34.73
C GLY A 107 -25.65 -11.14 34.10
N LYS A 108 -25.16 -12.04 33.24
CA LYS A 108 -25.91 -13.16 32.66
C LYS A 108 -25.09 -14.46 32.77
N GLN A 109 -25.79 -15.60 32.70
CA GLN A 109 -25.14 -16.92 32.62
C GLN A 109 -25.44 -17.54 31.27
N PHE A 110 -24.39 -17.99 30.58
CA PHE A 110 -24.50 -18.61 29.27
C PHE A 110 -24.00 -20.05 29.29
N GLU A 111 -24.63 -20.89 28.49
CA GLU A 111 -24.22 -22.28 28.30
C GLU A 111 -24.19 -22.66 26.82
N LEU A 112 -23.21 -23.49 26.49
CA LEU A 112 -23.11 -24.22 25.24
C LEU A 112 -23.94 -25.50 25.37
N ARG A 113 -24.93 -25.66 24.49
CA ARG A 113 -25.65 -26.92 24.30
C ARG A 113 -25.19 -27.54 22.99
N ASN A 114 -24.78 -28.80 23.01
CA ASN A 114 -24.25 -29.50 21.84
C ASN A 114 -25.05 -30.79 21.61
N LYS A 115 -25.52 -31.01 20.39
CA LYS A 115 -26.22 -32.24 20.02
C LYS A 115 -25.74 -32.78 18.69
N VAL A 116 -25.78 -34.10 18.55
CA VAL A 116 -25.47 -34.80 17.31
C VAL A 116 -26.67 -34.69 16.36
N VAL A 117 -26.46 -34.15 15.17
CA VAL A 117 -27.49 -34.03 14.12
C VAL A 117 -27.27 -35.00 12.96
N GLY A 118 -26.07 -35.57 12.82
CA GLY A 118 -25.76 -36.57 11.81
C GLY A 118 -24.46 -37.31 12.11
N VAL A 119 -24.40 -38.61 11.81
CA VAL A 119 -23.14 -39.38 11.78
C VAL A 119 -23.14 -40.24 10.52
N TYR A 120 -22.17 -40.02 9.63
CA TYR A 120 -22.19 -40.58 8.29
C TYR A 120 -20.91 -41.32 7.94
N ASP A 121 -21.04 -42.58 7.57
CA ASP A 121 -19.94 -43.41 7.08
C ASP A 121 -19.63 -43.09 5.61
N LYS A 122 -18.42 -42.59 5.35
CA LYS A 122 -17.91 -42.28 4.01
C LYS A 122 -16.98 -43.39 3.49
N GLY A 123 -17.10 -44.59 4.03
CA GLY A 123 -16.30 -45.76 3.68
C GLY A 123 -14.84 -45.56 4.05
N LYS A 124 -13.92 -46.07 3.22
CA LYS A 124 -12.46 -45.97 3.45
C LYS A 124 -11.98 -44.53 3.70
N ALA A 125 -12.69 -43.51 3.17
CA ALA A 125 -12.29 -42.12 3.33
C ALA A 125 -12.40 -41.63 4.79
N GLY A 126 -13.40 -42.08 5.55
CA GLY A 126 -13.60 -41.65 6.93
C GLY A 126 -15.06 -41.60 7.38
N THR A 127 -15.30 -40.90 8.48
CA THR A 127 -16.64 -40.62 9.02
C THR A 127 -16.86 -39.12 9.13
N VAL A 128 -18.07 -38.65 8.80
CA VAL A 128 -18.53 -37.29 9.07
C VAL A 128 -19.40 -37.30 10.32
N LEU A 129 -19.05 -36.49 11.32
CA LEU A 129 -19.91 -36.18 12.46
C LEU A 129 -20.45 -34.77 12.29
N GLU A 130 -21.76 -34.61 12.27
CA GLU A 130 -22.42 -33.31 12.29
C GLU A 130 -23.02 -33.04 13.66
N THR A 131 -22.68 -31.88 14.22
CA THR A 131 -23.21 -31.41 15.50
C THR A 131 -23.85 -30.03 15.34
N GLU A 132 -24.91 -29.78 16.11
CA GLU A 132 -25.49 -28.45 16.31
C GLU A 132 -25.14 -27.96 17.71
N GLN A 133 -24.43 -26.83 17.75
CA GLN A 133 -24.05 -26.12 18.96
C GLN A 133 -24.92 -24.87 19.10
N SER A 134 -25.45 -24.62 20.30
CA SER A 134 -26.26 -23.45 20.61
C SER A 134 -25.68 -22.70 21.80
N ILE A 135 -25.58 -21.37 21.70
CA ILE A 135 -25.25 -20.50 22.84
C ILE A 135 -26.56 -20.00 23.45
N VAL A 136 -26.80 -20.34 24.71
CA VAL A 136 -28.09 -20.15 25.39
C VAL A 136 -27.89 -19.34 26.67
N GLU A 137 -28.74 -18.35 26.90
CA GLU A 137 -28.85 -17.70 28.22
C GLU A 137 -29.62 -18.60 29.17
N LYS A 138 -28.96 -19.08 30.22
CA LYS A 138 -29.46 -20.15 31.10
C LYS A 138 -30.76 -19.78 31.80
N ALA A 139 -30.89 -18.53 32.25
CA ALA A 139 -32.05 -18.06 33.01
C ALA A 139 -33.33 -17.99 32.18
N THR A 140 -33.22 -17.61 30.91
CA THR A 140 -34.37 -17.36 30.02
C THR A 140 -34.60 -18.49 29.02
N GLY A 141 -33.60 -19.34 28.79
CA GLY A 141 -33.60 -20.34 27.73
C GLY A 141 -33.44 -19.75 26.32
N GLU A 142 -33.16 -18.44 26.21
CA GLU A 142 -33.03 -17.78 24.92
C GLU A 142 -31.76 -18.18 24.19
N VAL A 143 -31.89 -18.51 22.89
CA VAL A 143 -30.78 -18.91 22.04
C VAL A 143 -30.26 -17.70 21.26
N TYR A 144 -28.96 -17.42 21.38
CA TYR A 144 -28.30 -16.29 20.72
C TYR A 144 -27.72 -16.66 19.36
N SER A 145 -27.17 -17.86 19.24
CA SER A 145 -26.68 -18.38 17.96
C SER A 145 -26.75 -19.89 17.90
N LYS A 146 -26.83 -20.41 16.67
CA LYS A 146 -26.74 -21.84 16.36
C LYS A 146 -25.62 -22.06 15.36
N ILE A 147 -24.81 -23.08 15.59
CA ILE A 147 -23.69 -23.44 14.73
C ILE A 147 -23.81 -24.92 14.38
N VAL A 148 -23.97 -25.22 13.09
CA VAL A 148 -23.86 -26.59 12.58
C VAL A 148 -22.44 -26.80 12.09
N THR A 149 -21.75 -27.76 12.70
CA THR A 149 -20.37 -28.13 12.37
C THR A 149 -20.34 -29.54 11.77
N SER A 150 -19.56 -29.71 10.71
CA SER A 150 -19.27 -31.02 10.11
C SER A 150 -17.79 -31.33 10.32
N SER A 151 -17.51 -32.33 11.15
CA SER A 151 -16.16 -32.80 11.47
C SER A 151 -15.86 -34.07 10.71
N PHE A 152 -14.74 -34.12 9.99
CA PHE A 152 -14.33 -35.28 9.20
C PHE A 152 -13.21 -36.06 9.89
N PHE A 153 -13.53 -37.27 10.34
CA PHE A 153 -12.60 -38.21 10.97
C PHE A 153 -11.92 -39.06 9.89
N VAL A 154 -10.71 -38.65 9.51
CA VAL A 154 -9.97 -39.17 8.36
C VAL A 154 -9.62 -40.64 8.57
N GLY A 155 -10.04 -41.51 7.63
CA GLY A 155 -9.73 -42.94 7.64
C GLY A 155 -10.48 -43.77 8.68
N GLN A 156 -11.50 -43.20 9.33
CA GLN A 156 -12.29 -43.84 10.39
C GLN A 156 -13.72 -44.19 9.92
N GLY A 157 -13.88 -44.77 8.73
CA GLY A 157 -15.16 -45.25 8.19
C GLY A 157 -15.22 -46.79 8.07
N ASN A 158 -16.09 -47.31 7.20
CA ASN A 158 -16.38 -48.75 7.03
C ASN A 158 -16.98 -49.44 8.27
N TRP A 159 -17.72 -48.72 9.10
CA TRP A 159 -18.43 -49.26 10.26
C TRP A 159 -19.90 -49.60 9.96
N GLY A 160 -20.35 -49.40 8.71
CA GLY A 160 -21.69 -49.77 8.25
C GLY A 160 -22.76 -48.70 8.52
N GLY A 161 -22.35 -47.46 8.79
CA GLY A 161 -23.24 -46.34 9.04
C GLY A 161 -23.96 -45.79 7.81
N PRO A 162 -24.91 -44.86 7.99
CA PRO A 162 -25.59 -44.22 6.87
C PRO A 162 -24.62 -43.35 6.06
N LYS A 163 -24.79 -43.28 4.73
CA LYS A 163 -23.89 -42.48 3.87
C LYS A 163 -24.07 -40.97 4.01
N GLY A 164 -25.18 -40.52 4.58
CA GLY A 164 -25.53 -39.10 4.72
C GLY A 164 -25.93 -38.44 3.39
N PRO A 165 -26.44 -37.19 3.46
CA PRO A 165 -26.86 -36.44 2.29
C PRO A 165 -25.67 -36.06 1.40
N SER A 166 -25.97 -35.78 0.11
CA SER A 166 -25.01 -35.14 -0.79
C SER A 166 -24.69 -33.73 -0.29
N THR A 167 -23.42 -33.36 -0.32
CA THR A 167 -23.01 -32.01 0.10
C THR A 167 -23.49 -30.97 -0.91
N LEU A 168 -24.25 -29.98 -0.45
CA LEU A 168 -24.65 -28.86 -1.28
C LEU A 168 -23.44 -27.95 -1.56
N ASN A 169 -23.28 -27.53 -2.82
CA ASN A 169 -22.13 -26.76 -3.29
C ASN A 169 -22.60 -25.40 -3.79
N TYR A 170 -22.26 -24.33 -3.06
CA TYR A 170 -22.59 -22.97 -3.43
C TYR A 170 -21.49 -22.36 -4.29
N ALA A 171 -21.52 -22.65 -5.60
CA ALA A 171 -20.55 -22.09 -6.53
C ALA A 171 -20.84 -20.60 -6.82
N PRO A 172 -19.80 -19.75 -6.96
CA PRO A 172 -19.98 -18.39 -7.46
C PRO A 172 -20.78 -18.35 -8.77
N PRO A 173 -21.52 -17.26 -9.06
CA PRO A 173 -22.21 -17.10 -10.34
C PRO A 173 -21.23 -17.24 -11.51
N GLU A 174 -21.56 -18.12 -12.46
CA GLU A 174 -20.68 -18.41 -13.60
C GLU A 174 -20.55 -17.20 -14.53
N GLY A 175 -19.34 -16.93 -15.01
CA GLY A 175 -19.05 -15.83 -15.94
C GLY A 175 -19.18 -14.41 -15.35
N ARG A 176 -19.48 -14.26 -14.06
CA ARG A 176 -19.65 -12.94 -13.41
C ARG A 176 -18.43 -12.56 -12.58
N LYS A 177 -17.94 -11.32 -12.76
CA LYS A 177 -16.93 -10.73 -11.86
C LYS A 177 -17.51 -10.56 -10.45
N PRO A 178 -16.69 -10.65 -9.39
CA PRO A 178 -17.14 -10.36 -8.03
C PRO A 178 -17.61 -8.90 -7.93
N ASP A 179 -18.63 -8.66 -7.10
CA ASP A 179 -19.13 -7.31 -6.79
C ASP A 179 -18.24 -6.59 -5.77
N ALA A 180 -17.55 -7.35 -4.93
CA ALA A 180 -16.55 -6.85 -4.00
C ALA A 180 -15.42 -7.86 -3.80
N VAL A 181 -14.23 -7.37 -3.45
CA VAL A 181 -13.07 -8.19 -3.14
C VAL A 181 -12.44 -7.66 -1.87
N HIS A 182 -12.39 -8.49 -0.84
CA HIS A 182 -11.74 -8.16 0.42
C HIS A 182 -10.42 -8.92 0.55
N THR A 183 -9.38 -8.29 1.06
CA THR A 183 -8.05 -8.91 1.20
C THR A 183 -7.48 -8.67 2.58
N ILE A 184 -7.00 -9.75 3.20
CA ILE A 184 -6.26 -9.70 4.46
C ILE A 184 -4.88 -10.33 4.26
N GLN A 185 -3.84 -9.59 4.62
CA GLN A 185 -2.49 -10.13 4.69
C GLN A 185 -2.30 -10.78 6.06
N SER A 186 -2.08 -12.10 6.10
CA SER A 186 -1.61 -12.75 7.33
C SER A 186 -0.10 -12.57 7.50
N THR A 187 0.38 -12.70 8.72
CA THR A 187 1.80 -12.72 9.09
C THR A 187 2.17 -14.08 9.67
N MET A 188 3.44 -14.28 10.00
CA MET A 188 3.89 -15.51 10.68
C MET A 188 3.27 -15.65 12.08
N GLU A 189 2.94 -14.52 12.71
CA GLU A 189 2.38 -14.42 14.07
C GLU A 189 0.85 -14.54 14.08
N THR A 190 0.18 -14.53 12.91
CA THR A 190 -1.29 -14.53 12.83
C THR A 190 -1.92 -15.72 13.56
N ALA A 191 -1.34 -16.91 13.41
CA ALA A 191 -1.81 -18.10 14.11
C ALA A 191 -1.57 -18.01 15.64
N HIS A 192 -0.46 -17.38 16.05
CA HIS A 192 -0.13 -17.15 17.46
C HIS A 192 -1.02 -16.11 18.13
N LEU A 193 -1.47 -15.09 17.40
CA LEU A 193 -2.45 -14.14 17.89
C LEU A 193 -3.85 -14.78 17.97
N TYR A 194 -4.29 -15.44 16.90
CA TYR A 194 -5.64 -15.99 16.84
C TYR A 194 -5.91 -17.10 17.85
N ARG A 195 -4.90 -17.94 18.20
CA ARG A 195 -5.07 -18.98 19.23
C ARG A 195 -5.45 -18.44 20.60
N LEU A 196 -5.10 -17.17 20.91
CA LEU A 196 -5.44 -16.54 22.19
C LEU A 196 -6.95 -16.36 22.40
N ASN A 197 -7.76 -16.55 21.35
CA ASN A 197 -9.22 -16.58 21.47
C ASN A 197 -9.75 -17.88 22.10
N GLY A 198 -8.92 -18.93 22.27
CA GLY A 198 -9.26 -20.17 22.96
C GLY A 198 -8.90 -21.46 22.21
N ASP A 199 -8.64 -21.39 20.89
CA ASP A 199 -8.22 -22.55 20.11
C ASP A 199 -6.70 -22.75 20.15
N TYR A 200 -6.27 -23.50 21.16
CA TYR A 200 -4.86 -23.74 21.48
C TYR A 200 -4.25 -24.96 20.79
N ASN A 201 -4.87 -25.51 19.74
CA ASN A 201 -4.35 -26.66 19.02
C ASN A 201 -2.88 -26.43 18.58
N PRO A 202 -1.93 -27.30 18.98
CA PRO A 202 -0.51 -27.16 18.62
C PRO A 202 -0.22 -27.12 17.13
N LEU A 203 -1.15 -27.60 16.29
CA LEU A 203 -1.11 -27.52 14.82
C LEU A 203 -0.87 -26.08 14.29
N HIS A 204 -1.23 -25.08 15.10
CA HIS A 204 -1.15 -23.65 14.76
C HIS A 204 0.01 -22.91 15.44
N ALA A 205 0.81 -23.60 16.27
CA ALA A 205 1.85 -22.96 17.08
C ALA A 205 3.26 -23.52 16.83
N THR A 206 3.37 -24.76 16.34
CA THR A 206 4.66 -25.44 16.16
C THR A 206 4.60 -26.36 14.94
N PRO A 207 5.69 -26.58 14.18
CA PRO A 207 5.61 -27.23 12.87
C PRO A 207 5.39 -28.74 12.93
N GLU A 208 5.69 -29.41 14.05
CA GLU A 208 5.75 -30.86 14.16
C GLU A 208 4.40 -31.55 13.91
N PRO A 209 3.26 -31.10 14.48
CA PRO A 209 1.97 -31.72 14.20
C PRO A 209 1.57 -31.60 12.73
N GLY A 210 1.74 -30.42 12.13
CA GLY A 210 1.39 -30.18 10.73
C GLY A 210 2.30 -30.94 9.76
N ALA A 211 3.59 -31.08 10.07
CA ALA A 211 4.50 -31.95 9.34
C ALA A 211 4.06 -33.42 9.40
N LYS A 212 3.70 -33.93 10.59
CA LYS A 212 3.19 -35.30 10.79
C LYS A 212 1.88 -35.56 10.03
N MET A 213 1.02 -34.54 9.89
CA MET A 213 -0.24 -34.62 9.14
C MET A 213 -0.08 -34.41 7.62
N GLY A 214 1.13 -34.12 7.14
CA GLY A 214 1.41 -33.91 5.72
C GLY A 214 1.07 -32.51 5.19
N PHE A 215 0.90 -31.51 6.07
CA PHE A 215 0.66 -30.12 5.67
C PHE A 215 1.95 -29.32 5.42
N GLY A 216 3.10 -29.88 5.79
CA GLY A 216 4.42 -29.29 5.52
C GLY A 216 4.83 -28.17 6.49
N GLY A 217 4.25 -28.12 7.69
CA GLY A 217 4.61 -27.17 8.75
C GLY A 217 3.38 -26.58 9.46
N ILE A 218 3.55 -25.39 10.04
CA ILE A 218 2.47 -24.65 10.72
C ILE A 218 1.41 -24.23 9.70
N ILE A 219 0.13 -24.38 10.08
CA ILE A 219 -1.01 -23.85 9.31
C ILE A 219 -1.80 -22.86 10.17
N ILE A 220 -2.46 -21.88 9.56
CA ILE A 220 -3.40 -21.02 10.26
C ILE A 220 -4.69 -21.81 10.57
N HIS A 221 -5.37 -21.45 11.66
CA HIS A 221 -6.70 -21.95 11.98
C HIS A 221 -7.66 -21.82 10.81
N GLY A 222 -8.37 -22.90 10.47
CA GLY A 222 -9.47 -22.82 9.52
C GLY A 222 -10.49 -21.76 9.98
N LEU A 223 -10.75 -21.67 11.27
CA LEU A 223 -11.66 -20.68 11.85
C LEU A 223 -11.19 -19.24 11.69
N PHE A 224 -9.89 -18.95 11.65
CA PHE A 224 -9.42 -17.62 11.27
C PHE A 224 -9.78 -17.30 9.83
N SER A 225 -9.54 -18.22 8.90
CA SER A 225 -9.90 -18.03 7.47
C SER A 225 -11.41 -17.88 7.28
N TRP A 226 -12.19 -18.62 8.07
CA TRP A 226 -13.64 -18.52 8.09
C TRP A 226 -14.09 -17.14 8.62
N ASN A 227 -13.57 -16.72 9.76
CA ASN A 227 -13.97 -15.45 10.39
C ASN A 227 -13.51 -14.22 9.60
N SER A 228 -12.30 -14.25 9.02
CA SER A 228 -11.81 -13.18 8.15
C SER A 228 -12.60 -13.07 6.85
N ALA A 229 -13.12 -14.18 6.31
CA ALA A 229 -14.06 -14.14 5.19
C ALA A 229 -15.40 -13.50 5.59
N ALA A 230 -15.95 -13.85 6.76
CA ALA A 230 -17.17 -13.24 7.29
C ALA A 230 -17.01 -11.74 7.53
N HIS A 231 -15.87 -11.33 8.10
CA HIS A 231 -15.48 -9.93 8.27
C HIS A 231 -15.43 -9.19 6.94
N GLY A 232 -14.74 -9.74 5.93
CA GLY A 232 -14.71 -9.15 4.60
C GLY A 232 -16.11 -8.95 4.01
N ILE A 233 -17.01 -9.94 4.12
CA ILE A 233 -18.38 -9.80 3.62
C ILE A 233 -19.15 -8.70 4.35
N LEU A 234 -19.09 -8.69 5.68
CA LEU A 234 -19.80 -7.69 6.50
C LEU A 234 -19.26 -6.29 6.26
N ARG A 235 -17.95 -6.14 6.10
CA ARG A 235 -17.29 -4.87 5.82
C ARG A 235 -17.65 -4.34 4.44
N GLU A 236 -17.50 -5.16 3.39
CA GLU A 236 -17.72 -4.71 2.01
C GLU A 236 -19.21 -4.52 1.65
N LEU A 237 -20.10 -5.38 2.16
CA LEU A 237 -21.52 -5.37 1.78
C LEU A 237 -22.49 -4.97 2.89
N GLY A 238 -22.13 -5.23 4.15
CA GLY A 238 -22.97 -4.99 5.32
C GLY A 238 -22.69 -3.68 6.06
N GLY A 239 -21.81 -2.83 5.52
CA GLY A 239 -21.45 -1.53 6.12
C GLY A 239 -20.76 -1.65 7.48
N SER A 240 -20.15 -2.80 7.77
CA SER A 240 -19.57 -3.13 9.08
C SER A 240 -20.58 -3.15 10.25
N ASP A 241 -21.90 -3.11 9.99
CA ASP A 241 -22.92 -3.21 11.04
C ASP A 241 -23.13 -4.69 11.42
N PRO A 242 -22.91 -5.09 12.70
CA PRO A 242 -23.08 -6.48 13.14
C PRO A 242 -24.50 -7.03 12.92
N LYS A 243 -25.52 -6.18 12.81
CA LYS A 243 -26.91 -6.61 12.53
C LYS A 243 -27.09 -7.13 11.11
N ASN A 244 -26.17 -6.78 10.20
CA ASN A 244 -26.25 -7.15 8.80
C ASN A 244 -25.67 -8.53 8.48
N LEU A 245 -25.31 -9.34 9.48
CA LEU A 245 -24.88 -10.72 9.29
C LEU A 245 -25.83 -11.70 10.01
N LYS A 246 -26.76 -12.31 9.27
CA LYS A 246 -27.73 -13.28 9.84
C LYS A 246 -27.24 -14.71 9.76
N GLU A 247 -26.69 -15.09 8.62
CA GLU A 247 -26.19 -16.44 8.38
C GLU A 247 -24.87 -16.41 7.63
N PHE A 248 -23.94 -17.27 8.02
CA PHE A 248 -22.72 -17.51 7.25
C PHE A 248 -22.35 -18.98 7.25
N GLN A 249 -22.10 -19.54 6.07
CA GLN A 249 -21.70 -20.92 5.87
C GLN A 249 -20.49 -20.98 4.94
N ALA A 250 -19.47 -21.74 5.33
CA ALA A 250 -18.31 -22.02 4.47
C ALA A 250 -17.79 -23.43 4.67
N ARG A 251 -17.16 -23.96 3.61
CA ARG A 251 -16.50 -25.27 3.60
C ARG A 251 -15.00 -25.12 3.43
N PHE A 252 -14.23 -25.78 4.29
CA PHE A 252 -12.77 -25.79 4.22
C PHE A 252 -12.29 -26.69 3.08
N ALA A 253 -11.46 -26.13 2.19
CA ALA A 253 -10.95 -26.85 1.02
C ALA A 253 -9.49 -27.30 1.18
N SER A 254 -8.67 -26.46 1.82
CA SER A 254 -7.25 -26.72 2.06
C SER A 254 -6.74 -25.90 3.24
N PRO A 255 -5.63 -26.32 3.87
CA PRO A 255 -4.94 -25.49 4.86
C PRO A 255 -4.41 -24.19 4.26
N VAL A 256 -4.25 -23.18 5.11
CA VAL A 256 -3.64 -21.89 4.80
C VAL A 256 -2.36 -21.76 5.63
N ARG A 257 -1.29 -21.18 5.08
CA ARG A 257 -0.02 -20.99 5.78
C ARG A 257 0.06 -19.60 6.43
N PRO A 258 0.71 -19.46 7.58
CA PRO A 258 1.12 -18.15 8.10
C PRO A 258 1.90 -17.38 7.03
N GLY A 259 1.60 -16.08 6.87
CA GLY A 259 2.19 -15.22 5.84
C GLY A 259 1.44 -15.21 4.50
N ASP A 260 0.46 -16.10 4.29
CA ASP A 260 -0.36 -16.08 3.08
C ASP A 260 -1.22 -14.80 3.00
N LYS A 261 -1.38 -14.28 1.77
CA LYS A 261 -2.38 -13.26 1.46
C LYS A 261 -3.72 -13.94 1.19
N LEU A 262 -4.72 -13.66 2.01
CA LEU A 262 -6.06 -14.20 1.89
C LEU A 262 -6.97 -13.24 1.15
N THR A 263 -7.65 -13.73 0.12
CA THR A 263 -8.58 -12.96 -0.71
C THR A 263 -9.97 -13.58 -0.62
N THR A 264 -10.98 -12.75 -0.31
CA THR A 264 -12.40 -13.08 -0.34
C THR A 264 -13.04 -12.36 -1.53
N GLU A 265 -13.37 -13.09 -2.58
CA GLU A 265 -14.20 -12.58 -3.66
C GLU A 265 -15.68 -12.78 -3.29
N ILE A 266 -16.51 -11.78 -3.55
CA ILE A 266 -17.87 -11.68 -3.02
C ILE A 266 -18.85 -11.35 -4.16
N TRP A 267 -19.95 -12.09 -4.24
CA TRP A 267 -21.00 -11.95 -5.25
C TRP A 267 -22.38 -11.82 -4.61
N ARG A 268 -23.08 -10.75 -4.96
CA ARG A 268 -24.51 -10.54 -4.69
C ARG A 268 -25.37 -11.43 -5.59
N THR A 269 -26.23 -12.28 -5.03
CA THR A 269 -27.09 -13.12 -5.90
C THR A 269 -28.36 -12.41 -6.34
N GLY A 270 -28.78 -11.35 -5.63
CA GLY A 270 -30.11 -10.74 -5.78
C GLY A 270 -31.24 -11.57 -5.17
N THR A 271 -30.98 -12.77 -4.66
CA THR A 271 -31.99 -13.60 -4.00
C THR A 271 -32.19 -13.11 -2.58
N LEU A 272 -33.40 -12.65 -2.25
CA LEU A 272 -33.75 -12.22 -0.90
C LEU A 272 -34.46 -13.35 -0.14
N LEU A 273 -34.07 -13.57 1.12
CA LEU A 273 -34.67 -14.50 2.05
C LEU A 273 -34.87 -13.79 3.39
N ASP A 274 -36.13 -13.64 3.82
CA ASP A 274 -36.52 -12.87 5.02
C ASP A 274 -35.91 -11.46 5.11
N GLY A 275 -35.77 -10.77 3.97
CA GLY A 275 -35.17 -9.44 3.90
C GLY A 275 -33.64 -9.41 3.85
N TYR A 276 -32.96 -10.55 3.93
CA TYR A 276 -31.51 -10.67 3.75
C TYR A 276 -31.17 -11.17 2.34
N GLU A 277 -30.14 -10.60 1.73
CA GLU A 277 -29.66 -11.03 0.42
C GLU A 277 -28.71 -12.21 0.56
N GLU A 278 -28.93 -13.27 -0.22
CA GLU A 278 -27.95 -14.35 -0.37
C GLU A 278 -26.72 -13.80 -1.12
N ILE A 279 -25.57 -13.94 -0.47
CA ILE A 279 -24.24 -13.62 -0.96
C ILE A 279 -23.48 -14.92 -1.16
N ARG A 280 -22.76 -15.03 -2.28
CA ARG A 280 -21.80 -16.11 -2.51
C ARG A 280 -20.40 -15.56 -2.39
N SER A 281 -19.49 -16.35 -1.87
CA SER A 281 -18.09 -15.93 -1.76
C SER A 281 -17.12 -17.06 -1.98
N LEU A 282 -15.90 -16.66 -2.36
CA LEU A 282 -14.77 -17.52 -2.60
C LEU A 282 -13.59 -16.99 -1.79
N HIS A 283 -13.06 -17.80 -0.87
CA HIS A 283 -11.93 -17.43 -0.03
C HIS A 283 -10.72 -18.30 -0.36
N PHE A 284 -9.57 -17.68 -0.65
CA PHE A 284 -8.35 -18.38 -1.06
C PHE A 284 -7.06 -17.62 -0.69
N ALA A 285 -5.97 -18.38 -0.53
CA ALA A 285 -4.62 -17.87 -0.31
C ALA A 285 -3.86 -17.72 -1.63
N SER A 286 -2.99 -16.70 -1.75
CA SER A 286 -2.20 -16.43 -2.96
C SER A 286 -1.09 -17.44 -3.26
N SER A 287 -0.64 -18.21 -2.27
CA SER A 287 0.47 -19.17 -2.37
C SER A 287 0.09 -20.50 -3.02
N PHE A 288 -1.18 -20.68 -3.44
CA PHE A 288 -1.66 -21.90 -4.07
C PHE A 288 -2.55 -21.63 -5.29
N THR A 289 -2.21 -22.19 -6.45
CA THR A 289 -3.19 -22.52 -7.50
C THR A 289 -4.12 -23.65 -7.01
N PRO A 290 -5.41 -23.68 -7.43
CA PRO A 290 -6.54 -23.47 -6.53
C PRO A 290 -7.12 -24.74 -5.88
N ARG A 291 -7.20 -24.78 -4.55
CA ARG A 291 -8.32 -25.43 -3.85
C ARG A 291 -9.05 -24.36 -3.04
N ARG A 292 -10.28 -24.09 -3.46
CA ARG A 292 -11.04 -22.89 -3.12
C ARG A 292 -12.05 -23.17 -2.02
N THR A 293 -12.10 -22.35 -0.97
CA THR A 293 -13.17 -22.40 0.04
C THR A 293 -14.39 -21.68 -0.53
N LYS A 294 -15.51 -22.39 -0.67
CA LYS A 294 -16.79 -21.86 -1.18
C LYS A 294 -17.73 -21.56 -0.01
N SER A 295 -18.41 -20.43 -0.06
CA SER A 295 -19.31 -19.99 1.01
C SER A 295 -20.59 -19.33 0.49
N ARG A 296 -21.62 -19.41 1.33
CA ARG A 296 -22.90 -18.72 1.23
C ARG A 296 -23.11 -17.89 2.50
N CYS A 297 -23.58 -16.67 2.36
CA CYS A 297 -23.84 -15.72 3.44
C CYS A 297 -25.18 -15.03 3.22
N GLU A 298 -25.88 -14.55 4.25
CA GLU A 298 -27.09 -13.73 4.11
C GLU A 298 -26.90 -12.37 4.79
N VAL A 299 -26.99 -11.26 4.04
CA VAL A 299 -26.65 -9.88 4.47
C VAL A 299 -27.80 -8.88 4.19
N THR A 300 -28.13 -7.99 5.14
CA THR A 300 -29.10 -6.88 4.94
C THR A 300 -28.45 -5.57 4.51
N TYR A 301 -29.23 -4.72 3.81
CA TYR A 301 -28.78 -3.50 3.14
C TYR A 301 -28.42 -2.35 4.12
N GLY A 302 -27.30 -1.67 3.88
CA GLY A 302 -27.07 -0.28 4.26
C GLY A 302 -26.82 0.54 2.99
N LEU A 303 -27.61 1.59 2.74
CA LEU A 303 -27.51 2.46 1.55
C LEU A 303 -26.15 3.18 1.48
N PRO A 304 -25.38 3.07 0.39
CA PRO A 304 -24.69 4.22 -0.19
C PRO A 304 -25.62 4.83 -1.25
N GLY A 305 -26.00 6.09 -1.07
CA GLY A 305 -26.84 6.83 -2.01
C GLY A 305 -26.24 6.82 -3.43
N ARG A 306 -26.92 6.15 -4.37
CA ARG A 306 -26.71 6.34 -5.81
C ARG A 306 -27.80 7.26 -6.34
N LEU A 307 -27.43 8.47 -6.75
CA LEU A 307 -28.22 9.22 -7.73
C LEU A 307 -28.08 8.51 -9.08
N ALA A 308 -29.22 8.12 -9.65
CA ALA A 308 -29.33 7.37 -10.90
C ALA A 308 -29.04 8.25 -12.13
N PRO A 309 -28.56 7.67 -13.25
CA PRO A 309 -28.45 8.38 -14.52
C PRO A 309 -29.83 8.44 -15.21
N ALA A 310 -30.32 9.65 -15.47
CA ALA A 310 -31.51 9.86 -16.29
C ALA A 310 -31.14 9.78 -17.79
N ARG A 311 -31.77 8.86 -18.51
CA ARG A 311 -31.82 8.81 -19.97
C ARG A 311 -32.65 9.99 -20.50
N ALA A 312 -32.14 10.68 -21.52
CA ALA A 312 -32.95 11.50 -22.43
C ALA A 312 -32.89 10.94 -23.85
N ARG A 313 -34.06 10.82 -24.48
CA ARG A 313 -34.26 10.40 -25.88
C ARG A 313 -34.01 11.56 -26.85
N SER A 314 -33.76 11.15 -28.08
CA SER A 314 -33.49 11.90 -29.32
C SER A 314 -34.45 13.03 -29.71
N SER A 315 -33.93 14.03 -30.44
CA SER A 315 -34.47 14.48 -31.76
C SER A 315 -33.52 15.47 -32.48
N THR A 316 -33.10 15.11 -33.71
CA THR A 316 -32.97 15.92 -34.98
C THR A 316 -32.11 17.21 -35.03
N THR A 317 -30.96 17.19 -35.76
CA THR A 317 -30.62 17.85 -37.08
C THR A 317 -30.66 19.39 -37.09
N THR A 318 -29.73 20.21 -37.64
CA THR A 318 -28.87 20.19 -38.86
C THR A 318 -27.94 21.44 -38.79
N GLU A 319 -26.63 21.36 -39.02
CA GLU A 319 -25.83 21.86 -40.19
C GLU A 319 -25.55 23.40 -40.35
N ILE A 320 -24.38 23.67 -40.95
CA ILE A 320 -23.85 24.90 -41.64
C ILE A 320 -23.07 25.88 -40.73
N GLU A 321 -21.72 25.94 -40.73
CA GLU A 321 -20.72 26.50 -41.69
C GLU A 321 -20.52 28.05 -41.65
N GLU A 322 -19.33 28.43 -41.14
CA GLU A 322 -18.29 29.31 -41.72
C GLU A 322 -18.41 30.85 -41.97
N GLU A 323 -17.22 31.48 -41.88
CA GLU A 323 -16.72 32.77 -42.43
C GLU A 323 -16.88 34.10 -41.64
N LEU A 324 -15.77 34.71 -41.14
CA LEU A 324 -14.85 35.73 -41.76
C LEU A 324 -15.54 37.13 -41.85
N LEU A 325 -14.97 38.32 -41.63
CA LEU A 325 -13.63 38.89 -41.41
C LEU A 325 -13.81 40.44 -41.27
N LEU A 326 -12.72 41.15 -40.92
CA LEU A 326 -12.37 42.57 -41.23
C LEU A 326 -13.00 43.68 -40.36
N ASP A 327 -12.19 44.36 -39.53
CA ASP A 327 -11.35 45.57 -39.83
C ASP A 327 -12.21 46.84 -39.94
N ALA A 328 -11.81 48.05 -39.55
CA ALA A 328 -10.75 48.66 -38.76
C ALA A 328 -11.04 50.18 -38.83
N GLN A 329 -10.34 50.97 -38.01
CA GLN A 329 -10.17 52.43 -38.07
C GLN A 329 -11.31 53.31 -37.49
N ALA A 330 -11.09 54.52 -36.98
CA ALA A 330 -10.04 55.19 -36.21
C ALA A 330 -10.54 56.64 -35.99
N ARG A 331 -10.15 57.26 -34.86
CA ARG A 331 -9.80 58.69 -34.65
C ARG A 331 -10.65 59.54 -33.67
N ASP A 332 -9.86 60.28 -32.89
CA ASP A 332 -10.01 61.66 -32.39
C ASP A 332 -10.58 61.98 -30.98
N GLN A 333 -9.62 62.32 -30.08
CA GLN A 333 -9.55 63.48 -29.15
C GLN A 333 -9.31 63.22 -27.64
N PRO A 334 -8.56 64.12 -26.94
CA PRO A 334 -8.06 63.96 -25.56
C PRO A 334 -8.77 64.92 -24.56
N PRO A 335 -8.22 65.14 -23.35
CA PRO A 335 -8.20 64.27 -22.19
C PRO A 335 -9.17 64.78 -21.09
N GLY A 336 -9.84 63.86 -20.40
CA GLY A 336 -10.56 64.19 -19.18
C GLY A 336 -11.94 63.57 -19.13
N TYR A 337 -12.25 63.04 -17.95
CA TYR A 337 -13.48 62.36 -17.57
C TYR A 337 -13.60 60.89 -17.99
N LEU A 338 -13.17 60.06 -17.02
CA LEU A 338 -13.83 58.85 -16.53
C LEU A 338 -14.99 58.34 -17.40
N GLU A 339 -14.78 57.20 -18.06
CA GLU A 339 -15.79 56.18 -18.41
C GLU A 339 -15.02 54.90 -18.81
N PRO A 340 -15.63 53.70 -18.85
CA PRO A 340 -16.18 52.94 -17.74
C PRO A 340 -15.46 51.58 -17.63
N TRP A 341 -15.70 50.90 -16.51
CA TRP A 341 -15.44 49.48 -16.28
C TRP A 341 -15.51 48.60 -17.53
N GLU A 342 -14.34 48.24 -18.08
CA GLU A 342 -14.24 47.07 -18.94
C GLU A 342 -14.55 45.84 -18.09
N ARG A 343 -15.63 45.14 -18.46
CA ARG A 343 -16.01 43.82 -17.95
C ARG A 343 -14.87 42.83 -18.19
N ALA A 344 -13.90 42.75 -17.29
CA ALA A 344 -13.10 41.56 -17.10
C ALA A 344 -13.79 40.68 -16.05
N SER A 345 -14.98 40.15 -16.38
CA SER A 345 -15.68 39.17 -15.56
C SER A 345 -14.78 37.94 -15.41
N GLY A 346 -14.06 37.86 -14.30
CA GLY A 346 -13.21 36.72 -13.96
C GLY A 346 -11.74 37.04 -13.63
N VAL A 347 -11.28 38.30 -13.61
CA VAL A 347 -9.88 38.62 -13.25
C VAL A 347 -9.81 39.60 -12.07
N VAL A 348 -8.96 39.28 -11.08
CA VAL A 348 -8.64 40.11 -9.92
C VAL A 348 -7.21 40.64 -10.03
N ASN A 349 -7.06 41.97 -10.00
CA ASN A 349 -5.75 42.64 -9.99
C ASN A 349 -5.29 42.85 -8.55
N MET A 350 -4.12 42.32 -8.18
CA MET A 350 -3.58 42.45 -6.82
C MET A 350 -2.23 43.17 -6.78
N PRO A 351 -2.07 44.18 -5.91
CA PRO A 351 -0.77 44.78 -5.61
C PRO A 351 0.00 43.90 -4.60
N LEU A 352 1.10 43.28 -5.03
CA LEU A 352 1.90 42.36 -4.19
C LEU A 352 3.26 42.94 -3.72
N GLY A 353 3.50 44.25 -3.88
CA GLY A 353 4.79 44.90 -3.53
C GLY A 353 4.89 45.45 -2.10
N ASN A 354 6.12 45.63 -1.60
CA ASN A 354 6.39 46.39 -0.38
C ASN A 354 6.36 47.90 -0.70
N ASP A 355 5.73 48.68 0.18
CA ASP A 355 5.48 50.12 -0.01
C ASP A 355 6.75 51.00 -0.05
N ALA A 356 7.95 50.41 0.07
CA ALA A 356 9.23 51.13 0.13
C ALA A 356 10.01 51.21 -1.21
N THR A 357 9.58 50.53 -2.27
CA THR A 357 10.21 50.65 -3.60
C THR A 357 9.16 50.79 -4.68
N HIS A 358 9.14 51.95 -5.35
CA HIS A 358 8.17 52.38 -6.36
C HIS A 358 8.19 51.57 -7.67
N GLN A 359 7.94 50.26 -7.60
CA GLN A 359 7.38 49.47 -8.70
C GLN A 359 6.42 48.43 -8.10
N ALA A 360 5.17 48.84 -7.87
CA ALA A 360 4.10 47.93 -7.51
C ALA A 360 3.88 46.92 -8.65
N ARG A 361 4.53 45.75 -8.58
CA ARG A 361 4.23 44.63 -9.49
C ARG A 361 2.79 44.19 -9.20
N ARG A 362 1.87 44.59 -10.09
CA ARG A 362 0.49 44.10 -10.10
C ARG A 362 0.47 42.72 -10.74
N THR A 363 -0.13 41.76 -10.04
CA THR A 363 -0.34 40.39 -10.54
C THR A 363 -1.83 40.17 -10.77
N ARG A 364 -2.16 39.39 -11.81
CA ARG A 364 -3.54 39.04 -12.17
C ARG A 364 -3.86 37.61 -11.76
N PHE A 365 -4.97 37.43 -11.06
CA PHE A 365 -5.49 36.12 -10.67
C PHE A 365 -6.89 35.91 -11.23
N GLY A 366 -7.29 34.67 -11.50
CA GLY A 366 -8.68 34.37 -11.85
C GLY A 366 -9.58 34.48 -10.62
N SER A 367 -10.76 35.08 -10.76
CA SER A 367 -11.75 35.22 -9.67
C SER A 367 -12.21 33.85 -9.17
N LEU A 368 -12.64 32.98 -10.10
CA LEU A 368 -13.01 31.59 -9.78
C LEU A 368 -11.85 30.83 -9.13
N TRP A 369 -10.64 30.96 -9.68
CA TRP A 369 -9.46 30.29 -9.14
C TRP A 369 -9.18 30.70 -7.70
N LEU A 370 -9.20 32.00 -7.38
CA LEU A 370 -9.01 32.47 -6.01
C LEU A 370 -10.09 31.90 -5.09
N ARG A 371 -11.36 32.00 -5.47
CA ARG A 371 -12.49 31.51 -4.65
C ARG A 371 -12.43 29.99 -4.41
N ASP A 372 -12.05 29.22 -5.43
CA ASP A 372 -11.84 27.76 -5.39
C ASP A 372 -10.68 27.37 -4.45
N HIS A 373 -9.67 28.22 -4.35
CA HIS A 373 -8.48 28.02 -3.52
C HIS A 373 -8.52 28.85 -2.22
N CYS A 374 -9.71 29.19 -1.72
CA CYS A 374 -9.87 29.84 -0.42
C CYS A 374 -9.27 28.95 0.70
N PRO A 375 -8.33 29.43 1.53
CA PRO A 375 -7.67 28.59 2.54
C PRO A 375 -8.47 28.47 3.85
N CYS A 376 -9.70 28.99 3.91
CA CYS A 376 -10.48 28.98 5.15
C CYS A 376 -10.95 27.56 5.52
N PRO A 377 -11.24 27.29 6.82
CA PRO A 377 -11.68 25.97 7.27
C PRO A 377 -12.98 25.44 6.64
N LYS A 378 -13.77 26.31 5.98
CA LYS A 378 -14.97 25.91 5.24
C LYS A 378 -14.67 25.39 3.84
N CYS A 379 -13.55 25.81 3.25
CA CYS A 379 -13.17 25.46 1.88
C CYS A 379 -12.06 24.41 1.84
N VAL A 380 -11.25 24.33 2.91
CA VAL A 380 -10.15 23.37 3.08
C VAL A 380 -10.23 22.77 4.47
N HIS A 381 -10.10 21.45 4.58
CA HIS A 381 -10.11 20.77 5.87
C HIS A 381 -8.90 21.22 6.71
N PRO A 382 -9.08 21.63 7.97
CA PRO A 382 -7.98 22.15 8.79
C PRO A 382 -6.84 21.15 8.97
N ASP A 383 -7.15 19.87 9.18
CA ASP A 383 -6.13 18.83 9.42
C ASP A 383 -5.53 18.24 8.15
N THR A 384 -6.36 17.75 7.21
CA THR A 384 -5.88 17.07 6.00
C THR A 384 -5.31 18.05 4.96
N ARG A 385 -5.62 19.35 5.08
CA ARG A 385 -5.34 20.39 4.08
C ARG A 385 -5.92 20.10 2.69
N GLN A 386 -6.88 19.18 2.61
CA GLN A 386 -7.57 18.85 1.37
C GLN A 386 -8.75 19.79 1.15
N ARG A 387 -9.04 20.07 -0.12
CA ARG A 387 -10.19 20.87 -0.55
C ARG A 387 -11.50 20.17 -0.12
N ILE A 388 -12.38 20.92 0.51
CA ILE A 388 -13.77 20.52 0.83
C ILE A 388 -14.75 21.20 -0.13
N VAL A 389 -14.43 22.42 -0.57
CA VAL A 389 -15.31 23.16 -1.49
C VAL A 389 -15.53 22.37 -2.78
N ASP A 390 -16.79 22.17 -3.13
CA ASP A 390 -17.16 21.70 -4.46
C ASP A 390 -16.95 22.84 -5.46
N THR A 391 -15.87 22.73 -6.24
CA THR A 391 -15.50 23.72 -7.26
C THR A 391 -16.66 24.08 -8.18
N PHE A 392 -17.50 23.11 -8.54
CA PHE A 392 -18.59 23.29 -9.49
C PHE A 392 -19.86 23.85 -8.86
N SER A 393 -19.91 23.96 -7.52
CA SER A 393 -20.95 24.70 -6.81
C SER A 393 -20.69 26.22 -6.74
N ILE A 394 -19.47 26.66 -7.08
CA ILE A 394 -19.13 28.10 -7.12
C ILE A 394 -19.78 28.70 -8.39
N PRO A 395 -20.55 29.80 -8.28
CA PRO A 395 -21.17 30.43 -9.45
C PRO A 395 -20.15 30.82 -10.52
N GLU A 396 -20.47 30.58 -11.79
CA GLU A 396 -19.58 30.93 -12.92
C GLU A 396 -19.27 32.43 -12.99
N ASP A 397 -20.20 33.28 -12.55
CA ASP A 397 -20.08 34.73 -12.54
C ASP A 397 -19.45 35.30 -11.24
N ILE A 398 -18.83 34.43 -10.42
CA ILE A 398 -18.19 34.80 -9.16
C ILE A 398 -17.23 35.97 -9.34
N ARG A 399 -17.46 37.04 -8.57
CA ARG A 399 -16.66 38.26 -8.63
C ARG A 399 -16.36 38.82 -7.23
N PRO A 400 -15.21 39.49 -7.05
CA PRO A 400 -14.92 40.18 -5.81
C PRO A 400 -15.87 41.40 -5.68
N LEU A 401 -16.50 41.56 -4.52
CA LEU A 401 -17.27 42.74 -4.14
C LEU A 401 -16.40 43.77 -3.43
N ASN A 402 -15.48 43.32 -2.58
CA ASN A 402 -14.55 44.17 -1.86
C ASN A 402 -13.20 43.45 -1.66
N ILE A 403 -12.10 44.19 -1.72
CA ILE A 403 -10.75 43.68 -1.49
C ILE A 403 -10.04 44.61 -0.51
N THR A 404 -9.57 44.06 0.60
CA THR A 404 -8.82 44.80 1.61
C THR A 404 -7.45 44.19 1.83
N ARG A 405 -6.46 45.04 2.12
CA ARG A 405 -5.09 44.64 2.44
C ARG A 405 -4.75 45.15 3.83
N ALA A 406 -4.28 44.27 4.70
CA ALA A 406 -3.78 44.62 6.02
C ALA A 406 -2.66 43.66 6.41
N GLN A 407 -1.59 44.15 7.06
CA GLN A 407 -0.63 43.30 7.80
C GLN A 407 -0.15 42.02 7.06
N GLY A 408 0.20 42.12 5.77
CA GLY A 408 0.72 40.96 5.02
C GLY A 408 -0.34 39.97 4.49
N ILE A 409 -1.63 40.25 4.67
CA ILE A 409 -2.76 39.46 4.16
C ILE A 409 -3.67 40.29 3.23
N ILE A 410 -4.36 39.60 2.33
CA ILE A 410 -5.39 40.15 1.45
C ILE A 410 -6.71 39.43 1.74
N THR A 411 -7.77 40.19 2.01
CA THR A 411 -9.12 39.67 2.23
C THR A 411 -10.02 40.07 1.07
N ILE A 412 -10.85 39.14 0.60
CA ILE A 412 -11.79 39.32 -0.51
C ILE A 412 -13.18 38.90 -0.05
N ASN A 413 -14.16 39.79 -0.20
CA ASN A 413 -15.57 39.44 -0.07
C ASN A 413 -16.13 39.15 -1.47
N TRP A 414 -16.83 38.04 -1.63
CA TRP A 414 -17.28 37.50 -2.92
C TRP A 414 -18.79 37.69 -3.14
N SER A 415 -19.22 37.65 -4.40
CA SER A 415 -20.63 37.80 -4.79
C SER A 415 -21.55 36.68 -4.31
N ASP A 416 -21.00 35.51 -3.94
CA ASP A 416 -21.73 34.41 -3.29
C ASP A 416 -21.92 34.61 -1.77
N GLY A 417 -21.48 35.76 -1.24
CA GLY A 417 -21.52 36.07 0.20
C GLY A 417 -20.36 35.47 1.01
N HIS A 418 -19.42 34.75 0.39
CA HIS A 418 -18.25 34.20 1.07
C HIS A 418 -17.16 35.27 1.29
N ALA A 419 -16.28 35.04 2.27
CA ALA A 419 -15.09 35.85 2.50
C ALA A 419 -13.84 34.97 2.56
N SER A 420 -12.80 35.35 1.81
CA SER A 420 -11.54 34.62 1.72
C SER A 420 -10.37 35.49 2.15
N THR A 421 -9.43 34.93 2.90
CA THR A 421 -8.21 35.62 3.37
C THR A 421 -6.98 34.87 2.90
N TYR A 422 -6.04 35.56 2.26
CA TYR A 422 -4.81 34.97 1.70
C TYR A 422 -3.56 35.67 2.25
N PRO A 423 -2.54 34.91 2.67
CA PRO A 423 -1.21 35.45 2.88
C PRO A 423 -0.62 36.00 1.57
N ILE A 424 0.04 37.18 1.62
CA ILE A 424 0.70 37.75 0.44
C ILE A 424 1.81 36.82 -0.07
N GLY A 425 2.53 36.13 0.82
CA GLY A 425 3.54 35.14 0.46
C GLY A 425 2.97 34.01 -0.41
N TRP A 426 1.82 33.46 -0.02
CA TRP A 426 1.10 32.44 -0.78
C TRP A 426 0.68 32.94 -2.17
N LEU A 427 0.14 34.17 -2.26
CA LEU A 427 -0.23 34.77 -3.54
C LEU A 427 0.99 35.00 -4.44
N ILE A 428 2.11 35.43 -3.88
CA ILE A 428 3.37 35.58 -4.63
C ILE A 428 3.83 34.23 -5.17
N ALA A 429 3.79 33.17 -4.36
CA ALA A 429 4.16 31.82 -4.76
C ALA A 429 3.27 31.29 -5.90
N HIS A 430 1.97 31.62 -5.91
CA HIS A 430 1.00 31.13 -6.89
C HIS A 430 0.68 32.12 -8.02
N LYS A 431 1.51 33.14 -8.24
CA LYS A 431 1.28 34.12 -9.31
C LYS A 431 1.15 33.45 -10.68
N ASN A 432 0.14 33.86 -11.45
CA ASN A 432 -0.05 33.39 -12.82
C ASN A 432 1.13 33.77 -13.73
N ARG A 433 1.41 32.90 -14.71
CA ARG A 433 2.40 33.19 -15.76
C ARG A 433 1.90 34.32 -16.65
N MET A 434 2.78 35.27 -16.97
CA MET A 434 2.48 36.35 -17.92
C MET A 434 2.64 35.79 -19.35
N PRO A 435 1.65 35.95 -20.26
CA PRO A 435 1.62 35.31 -21.58
C PRO A 435 2.82 35.61 -22.50
N HIS A 436 3.58 36.68 -22.24
CA HIS A 436 4.64 37.15 -23.14
C HIS A 436 6.05 37.14 -22.54
N VAL A 437 6.24 36.45 -21.42
CA VAL A 437 7.57 36.31 -20.82
C VAL A 437 7.99 34.86 -20.93
N VAL A 438 8.36 34.43 -22.15
CA VAL A 438 9.38 33.39 -22.32
C VAL A 438 10.68 34.02 -21.84
N LYS A 439 10.83 34.17 -20.53
CA LYS A 439 12.18 34.30 -19.98
C LYS A 439 12.88 33.03 -20.47
N LYS A 440 13.96 33.19 -21.27
CA LYS A 440 15.08 32.24 -21.23
C LYS A 440 15.18 31.88 -19.76
N PHE A 441 14.84 30.64 -19.38
CA PHE A 441 14.77 30.25 -17.97
C PHE A 441 15.97 30.89 -17.29
N PRO A 442 15.75 31.91 -16.40
CA PRO A 442 16.84 32.71 -15.89
C PRO A 442 17.82 31.71 -15.34
N ALA A 443 19.08 31.73 -15.82
CA ALA A 443 20.11 30.74 -15.56
C ALA A 443 19.91 30.19 -14.14
N LEU A 444 19.14 29.09 -14.04
CA LEU A 444 18.62 28.71 -12.74
C LEU A 444 19.86 28.25 -12.01
N ASP A 445 20.08 28.74 -10.78
CA ASP A 445 20.99 28.03 -9.89
C ASP A 445 20.61 26.54 -9.99
N LEU A 446 21.56 25.71 -10.34
CA LEU A 446 21.28 24.30 -10.60
C LEU A 446 20.77 23.67 -9.29
N ARG A 447 20.22 22.44 -9.33
CA ARG A 447 20.36 21.57 -8.15
C ARG A 447 21.87 21.59 -7.87
N PRO A 448 22.33 22.22 -6.78
CA PRO A 448 23.77 22.29 -6.56
C PRO A 448 24.19 20.85 -6.31
N PHE A 449 24.98 20.31 -7.21
CA PHE A 449 25.58 19.01 -7.02
C PHE A 449 27.08 19.14 -7.04
N LYS A 450 27.72 18.30 -6.23
CA LYS A 450 29.17 18.18 -6.20
C LYS A 450 29.51 16.85 -6.85
N SER A 451 30.31 16.90 -7.90
CA SER A 451 30.87 15.70 -8.50
C SER A 451 32.13 15.30 -7.75
N TYR A 452 32.40 14.00 -7.73
CA TYR A 452 33.64 13.49 -7.18
C TYR A 452 34.81 13.98 -8.03
N ASN A 453 35.85 14.49 -7.37
CA ASN A 453 37.11 14.83 -8.01
C ASN A 453 38.26 14.12 -7.27
N PRO A 454 38.86 13.07 -7.86
CA PRO A 454 39.90 12.28 -7.20
C PRO A 454 41.15 13.10 -6.87
N LYS A 455 41.39 14.22 -7.57
CA LYS A 455 42.53 15.11 -7.33
C LYS A 455 42.32 16.06 -6.14
N LEU A 456 41.08 16.27 -5.71
CA LEU A 456 40.75 17.30 -4.70
C LEU A 456 40.18 16.75 -3.38
N LEU A 457 39.71 15.50 -3.31
CA LEU A 457 38.70 15.12 -2.29
C LEU A 457 38.88 13.76 -1.56
N ARG A 458 40.02 13.06 -1.67
CA ARG A 458 40.15 11.72 -1.02
C ARG A 458 39.89 11.70 0.50
N HIS A 459 40.10 12.80 1.22
CA HIS A 459 39.88 12.89 2.68
C HIS A 459 38.55 13.54 3.10
N ARG A 460 37.62 13.83 2.17
CA ARG A 460 36.39 14.61 2.45
C ARG A 460 35.11 14.03 1.82
N LEU A 461 35.03 12.71 1.61
CA LEU A 461 33.78 12.12 1.16
C LEU A 461 32.69 12.32 2.22
N PRO A 462 31.42 12.55 1.81
CA PRO A 462 30.32 12.76 2.73
C PRO A 462 30.14 11.54 3.63
N GLN A 463 30.13 11.79 4.94
CA GLN A 463 29.95 10.76 5.95
C GLN A 463 29.26 11.31 7.19
N SER A 464 28.48 10.47 7.85
CA SER A 464 27.70 10.83 9.04
C SER A 464 27.74 9.70 10.08
N PRO A 465 27.93 10.00 11.38
CA PRO A 465 27.90 8.97 12.42
C PRO A 465 26.48 8.46 12.67
N TYR A 466 26.31 7.14 12.75
CA TYR A 466 25.02 6.48 13.01
C TYR A 466 24.29 7.07 14.23
N ASN A 467 24.97 7.16 15.37
CA ASN A 467 24.36 7.62 16.62
C ASN A 467 23.83 9.06 16.53
N GLN A 468 24.43 9.93 15.70
CA GLN A 468 23.93 11.30 15.51
C GLN A 468 22.66 11.29 14.67
N ILE A 469 22.65 10.57 13.54
CA ILE A 469 21.48 10.45 12.66
C ILE A 469 20.27 9.90 13.42
N MET A 470 20.48 8.93 14.32
CA MET A 470 19.39 8.30 15.05
C MET A 470 18.76 9.19 16.12
N ASN A 471 19.49 10.17 16.64
CA ASN A 471 19.08 10.98 17.80
C ASN A 471 18.88 12.47 17.51
N ASP A 472 19.31 12.98 16.35
CA ASP A 472 19.25 14.41 16.01
C ASP A 472 18.71 14.62 14.58
N GLU A 473 17.61 15.37 14.47
CA GLU A 473 17.01 15.71 13.17
C GLU A 473 17.91 16.58 12.31
N GLN A 474 18.78 17.41 12.89
CA GLN A 474 19.73 18.23 12.13
C GLN A 474 20.84 17.37 11.49
N ALA A 475 21.28 16.33 12.21
CA ALA A 475 22.21 15.34 11.67
C ALA A 475 21.57 14.51 10.55
N LEU A 476 20.32 14.07 10.74
CA LEU A 476 19.54 13.42 9.68
C LEU A 476 19.39 14.31 8.45
N PHE A 477 19.03 15.58 8.62
CA PHE A 477 18.96 16.55 7.53
C PHE A 477 20.29 16.66 6.80
N SER A 478 21.40 16.79 7.53
CA SER A 478 22.74 16.91 6.94
C SER A 478 23.10 15.67 6.10
N MET A 479 22.75 14.47 6.57
CA MET A 479 22.91 13.22 5.81
C MET A 479 22.08 13.24 4.51
N LEU A 480 20.81 13.66 4.57
CA LEU A 480 19.96 13.75 3.38
C LEU A 480 20.44 14.84 2.40
N ASP A 481 20.96 15.96 2.92
CA ASP A 481 21.55 17.04 2.13
C ASP A 481 22.83 16.59 1.43
N ASP A 482 23.64 15.76 2.08
CA ASP A 482 24.79 15.11 1.46
C ASP A 482 24.36 14.19 0.32
N ILE A 483 23.33 13.36 0.50
CA ILE A 483 22.78 12.53 -0.59
C ILE A 483 22.26 13.42 -1.73
N TYR A 484 21.56 14.52 -1.40
CA TYR A 484 21.04 15.43 -2.41
C TYR A 484 22.16 16.15 -3.17
N THR A 485 23.24 16.57 -2.49
CA THR A 485 24.33 17.34 -3.08
C THR A 485 25.37 16.45 -3.76
N TRP A 486 25.86 15.42 -3.09
CA TRP A 486 26.91 14.52 -3.57
C TRP A 486 26.38 13.30 -4.32
N GLY A 487 25.10 12.95 -4.13
CA GLY A 487 24.50 11.74 -4.66
C GLY A 487 24.64 10.55 -3.71
N PHE A 488 25.45 10.64 -2.65
CA PHE A 488 25.63 9.57 -1.68
C PHE A 488 26.19 10.09 -0.36
N THR A 489 26.15 9.25 0.68
CA THR A 489 26.89 9.46 1.93
C THR A 489 27.20 8.11 2.60
N PHE A 490 28.26 8.09 3.40
CA PHE A 490 28.60 6.94 4.24
C PHE A 490 28.06 7.12 5.65
N VAL A 491 27.39 6.11 6.19
CA VAL A 491 27.03 6.08 7.61
C VAL A 491 28.06 5.25 8.36
N LYS A 492 28.76 5.88 9.31
CA LYS A 492 29.83 5.25 10.09
C LYS A 492 29.35 4.76 11.45
N HIS A 493 29.96 3.70 11.94
CA HIS A 493 29.68 3.10 13.25
C HIS A 493 28.22 2.62 13.39
N VAL A 494 27.67 2.08 12.32
CA VAL A 494 26.38 1.37 12.36
C VAL A 494 26.62 0.06 13.13
N PRO A 495 25.81 -0.30 14.12
CA PRO A 495 25.83 -1.64 14.70
C PRO A 495 25.71 -2.71 13.61
N VAL A 496 26.47 -3.79 13.73
CA VAL A 496 26.63 -4.81 12.67
C VAL A 496 25.45 -5.78 12.68
N ASP A 497 24.25 -5.24 12.51
CA ASP A 497 22.98 -5.96 12.48
C ASP A 497 21.99 -5.34 11.46
N PRO A 498 21.08 -6.17 10.89
CA PRO A 498 20.01 -5.72 9.99
C PRO A 498 19.12 -4.62 10.61
N GLU A 499 18.74 -4.76 11.87
CA GLU A 499 17.74 -3.93 12.53
C GLU A 499 18.19 -2.47 12.64
N SER A 500 19.44 -2.24 13.02
CA SER A 500 20.03 -0.89 13.07
C SER A 500 20.12 -0.25 11.69
N THR A 501 20.31 -1.07 10.66
CA THR A 501 20.40 -0.61 9.27
C THR A 501 19.03 -0.21 8.74
N GLU A 502 18.02 -1.03 8.99
CA GLU A 502 16.62 -0.73 8.66
C GLU A 502 16.16 0.54 9.39
N GLY A 503 16.58 0.72 10.65
CA GLY A 503 16.31 1.93 11.42
C GLY A 503 16.81 3.23 10.77
N ILE A 504 17.90 3.19 9.98
CA ILE A 504 18.34 4.36 9.19
C ILE A 504 17.31 4.69 8.12
N LEU A 505 16.80 3.68 7.40
CA LEU A 505 15.79 3.88 6.37
C LEU A 505 14.50 4.44 6.97
N ASP A 506 14.05 3.88 8.10
CA ASP A 506 12.83 4.31 8.81
C ASP A 506 12.87 5.78 9.28
N LYS A 507 14.06 6.33 9.53
CA LYS A 507 14.23 7.78 9.80
C LYS A 507 13.96 8.66 8.58
N ILE A 508 14.14 8.10 7.38
CA ILE A 508 13.87 8.76 6.11
C ILE A 508 12.40 8.55 5.75
N ALA A 509 12.00 7.29 5.54
CA ALA A 509 10.66 6.85 5.20
C ALA A 509 10.56 5.30 5.31
N PHE A 510 9.38 4.75 5.07
CA PHE A 510 9.22 3.29 5.01
C PHE A 510 10.03 2.67 3.85
N THR A 511 10.55 1.47 4.07
CA THR A 511 11.27 0.71 3.04
C THR A 511 10.33 0.30 1.90
N ARG A 512 10.70 0.58 0.64
CA ARG A 512 9.97 0.15 -0.56
C ARG A 512 10.07 -1.36 -0.69
N ARG A 513 8.92 -2.04 -0.58
CA ARG A 513 8.82 -3.47 -0.87
C ARG A 513 8.86 -3.72 -2.39
N THR A 514 9.68 -4.67 -2.80
CA THR A 514 9.84 -5.15 -4.18
C THR A 514 9.56 -6.65 -4.26
N HIS A 515 9.69 -7.25 -5.44
CA HIS A 515 9.63 -8.71 -5.61
C HIS A 515 10.80 -9.44 -4.95
N TYR A 516 11.85 -8.74 -4.54
CA TYR A 516 12.94 -9.28 -3.70
C TYR A 516 12.65 -9.18 -2.18
N GLY A 517 11.52 -8.60 -1.78
CA GLY A 517 11.18 -8.37 -0.36
C GLY A 517 11.17 -6.88 0.01
N GLY A 518 11.10 -6.61 1.32
CA GLY A 518 11.19 -5.25 1.89
C GLY A 518 12.64 -4.86 2.15
N PHE A 519 13.02 -4.86 3.42
CA PHE A 519 14.43 -4.87 3.83
C PHE A 519 15.03 -6.25 3.53
N TRP A 520 16.19 -6.28 2.88
CA TRP A 520 16.87 -7.51 2.50
C TRP A 520 18.14 -7.68 3.33
N ASP A 521 18.43 -8.93 3.66
CA ASP A 521 19.66 -9.39 4.32
C ASP A 521 20.04 -10.70 3.66
N PHE A 522 21.15 -10.69 2.94
CA PHE A 522 21.52 -11.81 2.09
C PHE A 522 23.01 -12.08 2.06
N THR A 523 23.33 -13.32 1.69
CA THR A 523 24.66 -13.74 1.24
C THR A 523 24.55 -14.10 -0.24
N ALA A 524 25.67 -14.10 -0.99
CA ALA A 524 25.69 -14.61 -2.36
C ALA A 524 25.46 -16.13 -2.39
N ASP A 525 24.19 -16.53 -2.32
CA ASP A 525 23.72 -17.92 -2.28
C ASP A 525 22.72 -18.24 -3.42
N LEU A 526 22.52 -17.29 -4.35
CA LEU A 526 21.55 -17.38 -5.45
C LEU A 526 20.08 -17.59 -5.02
N SER A 527 19.74 -17.31 -3.76
CA SER A 527 18.37 -17.41 -3.24
C SER A 527 17.35 -16.60 -4.05
N PHE A 528 17.79 -15.48 -4.64
CA PHE A 528 17.05 -14.72 -5.63
C PHE A 528 17.81 -14.81 -6.95
N LYS A 529 17.16 -15.23 -8.04
CA LYS A 529 17.77 -15.51 -9.36
C LYS A 529 18.16 -14.21 -10.08
N ASP A 530 19.04 -13.44 -9.46
CA ASP A 530 19.54 -12.14 -9.87
C ASP A 530 21.08 -12.13 -9.76
N THR A 531 21.75 -11.52 -10.74
CA THR A 531 23.22 -11.48 -10.83
C THR A 531 23.87 -10.86 -9.60
N ALA A 532 23.16 -9.99 -8.85
CA ALA A 532 23.62 -9.42 -7.60
C ALA A 532 23.98 -10.50 -6.53
N TYR A 533 23.33 -11.68 -6.59
CA TYR A 533 23.50 -12.79 -5.64
C TYR A 533 24.56 -13.83 -6.07
N THR A 534 25.37 -13.52 -7.08
CA THR A 534 26.55 -14.31 -7.50
C THR A 534 27.82 -13.80 -6.81
N ASN A 535 28.98 -14.42 -7.02
CA ASN A 535 30.29 -13.87 -6.66
C ASN A 535 30.99 -13.16 -7.85
N GLU A 536 30.32 -13.07 -9.00
CA GLU A 536 30.81 -12.46 -10.24
C GLU A 536 30.92 -10.93 -10.11
N PRO A 537 31.77 -10.26 -10.90
CA PRO A 537 31.79 -8.81 -10.92
C PRO A 537 30.46 -8.26 -11.44
N LEU A 538 29.98 -7.19 -10.82
CA LEU A 538 28.79 -6.48 -11.24
C LEU A 538 29.19 -5.11 -11.77
N GLY A 539 28.95 -4.89 -13.06
CA GLY A 539 29.24 -3.65 -13.75
C GLY A 539 28.48 -2.47 -13.17
N LEU A 540 28.86 -1.25 -13.55
CA LEU A 540 28.21 -0.03 -13.08
C LEU A 540 26.77 0.04 -13.61
N HIS A 541 25.81 0.13 -12.71
CA HIS A 541 24.39 0.16 -13.01
C HIS A 541 23.59 0.99 -12.00
N THR A 542 22.34 1.28 -12.35
CA THR A 542 21.28 1.78 -11.48
C THR A 542 20.26 0.67 -11.30
N ASP A 543 19.78 0.46 -10.08
CA ASP A 543 18.85 -0.61 -9.78
C ASP A 543 17.41 -0.29 -10.20
N ASN A 544 16.64 -1.35 -10.43
CA ASN A 544 15.21 -1.32 -10.72
C ASN A 544 14.81 -0.54 -11.99
N THR A 545 15.64 -0.54 -13.04
CA THR A 545 15.29 0.14 -14.30
C THR A 545 14.01 -0.42 -14.95
N TYR A 546 13.67 -1.67 -14.63
CA TYR A 546 12.46 -2.36 -15.04
C TYR A 546 11.17 -1.94 -14.31
N PHE A 547 11.23 -1.12 -13.25
CA PHE A 547 10.02 -0.51 -12.69
C PHE A 547 9.65 0.76 -13.46
N THR A 548 8.36 1.01 -13.66
CA THR A 548 7.85 2.29 -14.15
C THR A 548 8.39 3.46 -13.32
N ASP A 549 8.40 3.26 -11.99
CA ASP A 549 8.99 4.13 -10.99
C ASP A 549 10.13 3.41 -10.25
N PRO A 550 11.40 3.59 -10.67
CA PRO A 550 12.58 3.02 -9.99
C PRO A 550 12.78 3.64 -8.61
N ALA A 551 13.30 2.85 -7.66
CA ALA A 551 13.65 3.36 -6.33
C ALA A 551 14.65 4.51 -6.42
N ARG A 552 14.45 5.53 -5.57
CA ARG A 552 15.29 6.74 -5.56
C ARG A 552 16.51 6.59 -4.69
N LEU A 553 16.35 6.04 -3.49
CA LEU A 553 17.48 5.72 -2.62
C LEU A 553 17.67 4.22 -2.53
N GLN A 554 18.94 3.84 -2.40
CA GLN A 554 19.35 2.49 -2.07
C GLN A 554 20.43 2.56 -0.99
N LEU A 555 20.36 1.62 -0.05
CA LEU A 555 21.31 1.49 1.04
C LEU A 555 21.96 0.11 0.97
N PHE A 556 23.28 0.04 1.14
CA PHE A 556 24.04 -1.19 1.42
C PHE A 556 24.79 -1.06 2.75
N HIS A 557 24.71 -2.09 3.59
CA HIS A 557 25.55 -2.23 4.77
C HIS A 557 26.22 -3.60 4.78
N LEU A 558 27.56 -3.61 4.82
CA LEU A 558 28.33 -4.83 4.97
C LEU A 558 28.27 -5.29 6.42
N LEU A 559 27.77 -6.51 6.65
CA LEU A 559 27.71 -7.12 7.97
C LEU A 559 28.92 -8.03 8.22
N SER A 560 29.33 -8.81 7.23
CA SER A 560 30.53 -9.63 7.32
C SER A 560 31.11 -9.96 5.95
N HIS A 561 32.42 -10.18 5.91
CA HIS A 561 33.12 -10.71 4.75
C HIS A 561 34.32 -11.55 5.20
N ASP A 562 34.41 -12.80 4.76
CA ASP A 562 35.50 -13.73 5.10
C ASP A 562 36.36 -14.12 3.88
N GLY A 563 36.49 -13.22 2.90
CA GLY A 563 37.34 -13.40 1.72
C GLY A 563 37.96 -12.11 1.21
N GLU A 564 38.34 -12.12 -0.07
CA GLU A 564 39.02 -11.01 -0.74
C GLU A 564 38.18 -10.45 -1.89
N GLY A 565 38.41 -9.18 -2.23
CA GLY A 565 37.70 -8.48 -3.30
C GLY A 565 36.36 -7.88 -2.85
N GLY A 566 35.43 -7.71 -3.79
CA GLY A 566 34.09 -7.19 -3.48
C GLY A 566 34.08 -5.69 -3.16
N ASP A 567 35.05 -4.96 -3.72
CA ASP A 567 35.15 -3.51 -3.65
C ASP A 567 33.89 -2.91 -4.24
N ASN A 568 33.33 -1.91 -3.55
CA ASN A 568 32.17 -1.20 -4.06
C ASN A 568 32.68 -0.13 -5.02
N LEU A 569 32.06 -0.09 -6.19
CA LEU A 569 32.32 0.89 -7.23
C LEU A 569 31.16 1.87 -7.24
N LEU A 570 31.47 3.16 -7.31
CA LEU A 570 30.48 4.21 -7.42
C LEU A 570 30.92 5.25 -8.46
N VAL A 571 30.00 5.67 -9.32
CA VAL A 571 30.24 6.72 -10.33
C VAL A 571 29.08 7.71 -10.31
N ASP A 572 29.40 8.99 -10.33
CA ASP A 572 28.42 10.06 -10.53
C ASP A 572 27.97 10.10 -11.99
N GLY A 573 26.80 9.53 -12.27
CA GLY A 573 26.26 9.44 -13.62
C GLY A 573 25.97 10.78 -14.27
N PHE A 574 25.68 11.82 -13.47
CA PHE A 574 25.46 13.16 -14.03
C PHE A 574 26.77 13.79 -14.51
N GLN A 575 27.86 13.59 -13.77
CA GLN A 575 29.19 14.02 -14.21
C GLN A 575 29.65 13.23 -15.44
N ALA A 576 29.45 11.91 -15.45
CA ALA A 576 29.75 11.09 -16.62
C ALA A 576 28.94 11.53 -17.85
N ALA A 577 27.65 11.87 -17.68
CA ALA A 577 26.81 12.33 -18.78
C ALA A 577 27.25 13.72 -19.30
N ALA A 578 27.75 14.58 -18.40
CA ALA A 578 28.34 15.86 -18.79
C ALA A 578 29.61 15.67 -19.63
N ILE A 579 30.49 14.73 -19.26
CA ILE A 579 31.67 14.34 -20.05
C ILE A 579 31.24 13.81 -21.42
N LEU A 580 30.27 12.89 -21.47
CA LEU A 580 29.77 12.35 -22.73
C LEU A 580 29.21 13.44 -23.63
N ARG A 581 28.49 14.41 -23.06
CA ARG A 581 27.95 15.55 -23.82
C ARG A 581 29.06 16.44 -24.38
N GLU A 582 30.16 16.63 -23.66
CA GLU A 582 31.31 17.41 -24.12
C GLU A 582 32.09 16.67 -25.22
N GLU A 583 32.31 15.37 -25.04
CA GLU A 583 33.09 14.54 -25.97
C GLU A 583 32.30 14.14 -27.22
N SER A 584 31.00 13.88 -27.08
CA SER A 584 30.10 13.56 -28.19
C SER A 584 28.66 14.00 -27.86
N PRO A 585 28.28 15.24 -28.23
CA PRO A 585 26.91 15.72 -28.10
C PRO A 585 25.89 14.80 -28.77
N GLU A 586 26.28 14.16 -29.87
CA GLU A 586 25.43 13.23 -30.63
C GLU A 586 25.16 11.94 -29.86
N HIS A 587 26.19 11.31 -29.27
CA HIS A 587 25.98 10.13 -28.42
C HIS A 587 25.13 10.46 -27.19
N CYS A 588 25.33 11.64 -26.60
CA CYS A 588 24.51 12.12 -25.49
C CYS A 588 23.04 12.27 -25.92
N ARG A 589 22.77 12.87 -27.09
CA ARG A 589 21.43 13.01 -27.67
C ARG A 589 20.76 11.66 -27.90
N ILE A 590 21.49 10.71 -28.51
CA ILE A 590 20.98 9.35 -28.76
C ILE A 590 20.52 8.68 -27.47
N LEU A 591 21.31 8.78 -26.39
CA LEU A 591 20.95 8.21 -25.08
C LEU A 591 19.85 8.98 -24.33
N MET A 592 19.53 10.21 -24.73
CA MET A 592 18.38 10.97 -24.23
C MET A 592 17.07 10.68 -24.98
N GLU A 593 17.16 10.31 -26.26
CA GLU A 593 16.00 10.24 -27.15
C GLU A 593 15.59 8.80 -27.50
N THR A 594 16.49 7.83 -27.34
CA THR A 594 16.18 6.43 -27.64
C THR A 594 15.60 5.72 -26.43
N ASP A 595 14.30 5.43 -26.48
CA ASP A 595 13.60 4.70 -25.42
C ASP A 595 13.89 3.20 -25.46
N MET A 596 14.26 2.66 -24.29
CA MET A 596 14.55 1.24 -24.06
C MET A 596 13.54 0.63 -23.08
N TYR A 597 13.19 -0.64 -23.31
CA TYR A 597 12.53 -1.46 -22.30
C TYR A 597 13.55 -2.18 -21.44
N TYR A 598 13.13 -2.47 -20.21
CA TYR A 598 13.90 -3.21 -19.22
C TYR A 598 12.97 -4.24 -18.57
N HIS A 599 13.52 -5.34 -18.05
CA HIS A 599 12.71 -6.39 -17.47
C HIS A 599 13.36 -7.07 -16.26
N ALA A 600 12.52 -7.54 -15.34
CA ALA A 600 12.89 -8.54 -14.33
C ALA A 600 12.02 -9.77 -14.52
N SER A 601 12.61 -10.85 -15.01
CA SER A 601 11.88 -12.07 -15.38
C SER A 601 12.61 -13.38 -14.99
N GLY A 602 13.61 -13.29 -14.11
CA GLY A 602 14.40 -14.45 -13.67
C GLY A 602 13.71 -15.33 -12.63
N ASN A 603 12.86 -14.74 -11.78
CA ASN A 603 12.15 -15.46 -10.72
C ASN A 603 10.82 -16.05 -11.21
N GLU A 604 10.50 -17.27 -10.78
CA GLU A 604 9.24 -17.93 -11.14
C GLU A 604 8.04 -17.11 -10.63
N GLY A 605 7.07 -16.86 -11.50
CA GLY A 605 5.91 -16.00 -11.19
C GLY A 605 6.18 -14.50 -11.22
N VAL A 606 7.39 -14.05 -11.58
CA VAL A 606 7.75 -12.64 -11.73
C VAL A 606 8.09 -12.35 -13.19
N CYS A 607 7.39 -11.38 -13.78
CA CYS A 607 7.73 -10.79 -15.06
C CYS A 607 7.32 -9.32 -15.03
N ILE A 608 8.30 -8.45 -14.78
CA ILE A 608 8.10 -7.01 -14.61
C ILE A 608 8.74 -6.29 -15.78
N GLN A 609 8.05 -5.30 -16.32
CA GLN A 609 8.52 -4.37 -17.34
C GLN A 609 7.84 -3.01 -17.07
N PRO A 610 8.49 -1.87 -17.36
CA PRO A 610 7.86 -0.57 -17.16
C PRO A 610 6.71 -0.39 -18.16
N VAL A 611 5.69 0.37 -17.75
CA VAL A 611 4.50 0.67 -18.58
C VAL A 611 4.90 1.38 -19.87
N GLU A 612 5.88 2.28 -19.78
CA GLU A 612 6.45 3.00 -20.91
C GLU A 612 7.96 2.70 -20.97
N PRO A 613 8.54 2.56 -22.18
CA PRO A 613 9.98 2.49 -22.32
C PRO A 613 10.58 3.86 -21.92
N ALA A 614 11.86 3.87 -21.59
CA ALA A 614 12.52 5.10 -21.14
C ALA A 614 13.95 5.18 -21.68
N PRO A 615 14.46 6.40 -21.91
CA PRO A 615 15.83 6.58 -22.36
C PRO A 615 16.80 6.41 -21.18
N VAL A 616 18.07 6.20 -21.50
CA VAL A 616 19.14 6.12 -20.49
C VAL A 616 19.26 7.43 -19.73
N PHE A 617 19.10 8.57 -20.42
CA PHE A 617 19.14 9.91 -19.82
C PHE A 617 17.75 10.55 -19.81
N LYS A 618 17.02 10.46 -18.70
CA LYS A 618 15.71 11.10 -18.59
C LYS A 618 15.84 12.58 -18.31
N VAL A 619 15.25 13.37 -19.21
CA VAL A 619 15.20 14.83 -19.13
C VAL A 619 13.81 15.27 -18.68
N HIS A 620 13.74 16.12 -17.67
CA HIS A 620 12.48 16.63 -17.17
C HIS A 620 11.78 17.47 -18.24
N PRO A 621 10.51 17.21 -18.57
CA PRO A 621 9.85 17.81 -19.75
C PRO A 621 9.72 19.33 -19.68
N VAL A 622 9.51 19.88 -18.47
CA VAL A 622 9.39 21.34 -18.23
C VAL A 622 10.75 22.01 -17.98
N LEU A 623 11.54 21.48 -17.04
CA LEU A 623 12.84 22.06 -16.65
C LEU A 623 13.94 21.86 -17.69
N LYS A 624 13.77 20.91 -18.62
CA LYS A 624 14.77 20.52 -19.64
C LYS A 624 16.13 20.17 -19.03
N ARG A 625 16.09 19.42 -17.92
CA ARG A 625 17.28 19.00 -17.15
C ARG A 625 17.30 17.49 -16.95
N LEU A 626 18.49 16.91 -17.04
CA LEU A 626 18.73 15.52 -16.66
C LEU A 626 18.39 15.35 -15.18
N TYR A 627 17.49 14.41 -14.86
CA TYR A 627 17.05 14.15 -13.49
C TYR A 627 17.14 12.68 -13.09
N GLN A 628 17.31 11.77 -14.05
CA GLN A 628 17.49 10.34 -13.81
C GLN A 628 18.36 9.69 -14.89
N ILE A 629 19.31 8.87 -14.46
CA ILE A 629 20.02 7.87 -15.26
C ILE A 629 19.27 6.54 -15.12
N ARG A 630 19.00 5.87 -16.23
CA ARG A 630 18.46 4.49 -16.29
C ARG A 630 19.43 3.61 -17.05
N TRP A 631 20.40 3.07 -16.34
CA TRP A 631 21.44 2.24 -16.95
C TRP A 631 21.61 0.97 -16.15
N ASN A 632 21.14 -0.14 -16.69
CA ASN A 632 21.53 -1.46 -16.24
C ASN A 632 21.60 -2.36 -17.47
N ASN A 633 22.77 -2.95 -17.69
CA ASN A 633 23.01 -3.76 -18.89
C ASN A 633 22.37 -5.15 -18.76
N TYR A 634 22.13 -5.61 -17.54
CA TYR A 634 21.69 -6.96 -17.22
C TYR A 634 20.17 -7.13 -17.35
N ASP A 635 19.41 -6.06 -17.17
CA ASP A 635 17.95 -6.06 -17.22
C ASP A 635 17.40 -5.36 -18.49
N ARG A 636 18.25 -4.95 -19.43
CA ARG A 636 17.82 -4.32 -20.68
C ARG A 636 17.14 -5.34 -21.61
N ALA A 637 15.90 -5.05 -22.00
CA ALA A 637 15.13 -5.91 -22.89
C ALA A 637 15.54 -5.76 -24.37
N PRO A 638 15.33 -6.79 -25.21
CA PRO A 638 15.46 -6.65 -26.65
C PRO A 638 14.47 -5.62 -27.21
N LYS A 639 14.97 -4.60 -27.91
CA LYS A 639 14.17 -3.62 -28.64
C LYS A 639 13.97 -4.07 -30.09
N SER A 640 12.75 -3.92 -30.61
CA SER A 640 12.38 -4.36 -31.96
C SER A 640 11.94 -3.21 -32.89
N ASP A 641 11.60 -2.05 -32.33
CA ASP A 641 11.09 -0.86 -33.01
C ASP A 641 12.20 0.16 -33.33
N TRP A 642 13.20 -0.26 -34.10
CA TRP A 642 14.32 0.57 -34.55
C TRP A 642 14.99 0.04 -35.83
N SER A 643 15.55 0.93 -36.65
CA SER A 643 16.31 0.55 -37.85
C SER A 643 17.68 -0.04 -37.51
N ILE A 644 18.39 -0.59 -38.50
CA ILE A 644 19.76 -1.08 -38.31
C ILE A 644 20.70 0.09 -37.99
N GLU A 645 20.46 1.24 -38.60
CA GLU A 645 21.19 2.48 -38.37
C GLU A 645 20.99 2.97 -36.93
N ASP A 646 19.75 2.97 -36.44
CA ASP A 646 19.43 3.34 -35.05
C ASP A 646 20.09 2.38 -34.05
N GLN A 647 20.08 1.07 -34.34
CA GLN A 647 20.77 0.07 -33.54
C GLN A 647 22.27 0.39 -33.44
N GLN A 648 22.93 0.59 -34.57
CA GLN A 648 24.37 0.88 -34.61
C GLN A 648 24.71 2.18 -33.87
N ALA A 649 23.91 3.23 -34.08
CA ALA A 649 24.07 4.52 -33.42
C ALA A 649 23.91 4.39 -31.90
N TRP A 650 22.89 3.68 -31.44
CA TRP A 650 22.67 3.45 -30.01
C TRP A 650 23.79 2.62 -29.38
N TYR A 651 24.22 1.52 -30.01
CA TYR A 651 25.33 0.71 -29.48
C TYR A 651 26.68 1.45 -29.51
N ALA A 652 26.90 2.37 -30.45
CA ALA A 652 28.08 3.25 -30.43
C ALA A 652 28.01 4.24 -29.25
N ALA A 653 26.85 4.84 -29.02
CA ALA A 653 26.63 5.74 -27.89
C ALA A 653 26.76 5.01 -26.54
N ALA A 654 26.16 3.82 -26.41
CA ALA A 654 26.24 2.97 -25.23
C ALA A 654 27.67 2.50 -24.93
N ARG A 655 28.49 2.22 -25.96
CA ARG A 655 29.91 1.91 -25.79
C ARG A 655 30.72 3.09 -25.28
N HIS A 656 30.48 4.29 -25.83
CA HIS A 656 31.15 5.51 -25.37
C HIS A 656 30.76 5.82 -23.92
N TRP A 657 29.48 5.64 -23.58
CA TRP A 657 28.99 5.76 -22.21
C TRP A 657 29.68 4.78 -21.25
N ASP A 658 29.72 3.49 -21.56
CA ASP A 658 30.39 2.49 -20.72
C ASP A 658 31.89 2.77 -20.58
N GLU A 659 32.56 3.22 -21.65
CA GLU A 659 33.97 3.61 -21.60
C GLU A 659 34.21 4.79 -20.64
N ILE A 660 33.34 5.81 -20.61
CA ILE A 660 33.47 6.91 -19.65
C ILE A 660 33.30 6.40 -18.22
N LEU A 661 32.29 5.54 -17.98
CA LEU A 661 32.09 4.87 -16.69
C LEU A 661 33.31 4.01 -16.30
N GLN A 662 34.09 3.57 -17.30
CA GLN A 662 35.43 2.98 -17.32
C GLN A 662 36.50 3.68 -16.47
N ARG A 663 36.49 5.01 -16.54
CA ARG A 663 37.68 5.82 -16.29
C ARG A 663 37.94 6.01 -14.80
N ASP A 664 39.21 5.87 -14.40
CA ASP A 664 39.60 6.02 -12.99
C ASP A 664 39.37 7.44 -12.44
N ASN A 665 39.26 8.46 -13.30
CA ASN A 665 39.01 9.83 -12.87
C ASN A 665 37.53 10.10 -12.48
N VAL A 666 36.60 9.22 -12.83
CA VAL A 666 35.17 9.31 -12.44
C VAL A 666 34.76 8.27 -11.40
N ARG A 667 35.60 7.23 -11.21
CA ARG A 667 35.34 6.13 -10.28
C ARG A 667 35.74 6.45 -8.85
N ILE A 668 34.80 6.22 -7.95
CA ILE A 668 35.05 6.12 -6.53
C ILE A 668 35.15 4.62 -6.21
N ARG A 669 36.33 4.18 -5.81
CA ARG A 669 36.51 2.84 -5.24
C ARG A 669 36.51 2.96 -3.74
N ASN A 670 35.62 2.21 -3.10
CA ASN A 670 35.58 2.17 -1.64
C ASN A 670 35.34 0.74 -1.14
N TYR A 671 36.11 0.37 -0.14
CA TYR A 671 35.91 -0.86 0.60
C TYR A 671 34.93 -0.59 1.74
N LEU A 672 33.74 -1.19 1.69
CA LEU A 672 32.84 -1.17 2.84
C LEU A 672 33.44 -2.08 3.91
N GLN A 673 33.53 -1.57 5.13
CA GLN A 673 33.93 -2.35 6.29
C GLN A 673 32.67 -2.68 7.10
N PRO A 674 32.64 -3.80 7.84
CA PRO A 674 31.60 -4.03 8.84
C PRO A 674 31.37 -2.80 9.72
N GLY A 675 30.11 -2.38 9.84
CA GLY A 675 29.71 -1.16 10.57
C GLY A 675 29.79 0.13 9.75
N THR A 676 29.98 0.04 8.43
CA THR A 676 29.82 1.16 7.48
C THR A 676 28.71 0.84 6.49
N ALA A 677 27.66 1.66 6.47
CA ALA A 677 26.66 1.65 5.41
C ALA A 677 26.97 2.74 4.37
N ILE A 678 26.52 2.54 3.14
CA ILE A 678 26.43 3.56 2.10
C ILE A 678 24.98 3.70 1.69
N ILE A 679 24.51 4.94 1.63
CA ILE A 679 23.20 5.28 1.05
C ILE A 679 23.41 6.26 -0.10
N PHE A 680 22.72 6.04 -1.21
CA PHE A 680 22.93 6.81 -2.42
C PHE A 680 21.65 7.00 -3.23
N ASP A 681 21.68 8.06 -4.04
CA ASP A 681 20.68 8.44 -5.02
C ASP A 681 20.81 7.54 -6.25
N ASN A 682 20.04 6.46 -6.30
CA ASN A 682 20.02 5.46 -7.37
C ASN A 682 19.54 6.04 -8.73
N TRP A 683 18.97 7.25 -8.76
CA TRP A 683 18.68 7.93 -10.03
C TRP A 683 19.90 8.68 -10.59
N ARG A 684 20.97 8.84 -9.81
CA ARG A 684 22.18 9.58 -10.20
C ARG A 684 23.42 8.70 -10.16
N MET A 685 23.62 8.00 -9.05
CA MET A 685 24.83 7.25 -8.78
C MET A 685 24.72 5.86 -9.37
N LEU A 686 25.62 5.54 -10.30
CA LEU A 686 25.82 4.17 -10.73
C LEU A 686 26.69 3.46 -9.72
N HIS A 687 26.36 2.23 -9.42
CA HIS A 687 27.08 1.42 -8.47
C HIS A 687 27.39 0.03 -9.06
N GLY A 688 28.37 -0.64 -8.48
CA GLY A 688 28.78 -1.98 -8.90
C GLY A 688 29.72 -2.57 -7.88
N ARG A 689 30.26 -3.76 -8.19
CA ARG A 689 31.28 -4.37 -7.34
C ARG A 689 32.27 -5.19 -8.12
N THR A 690 33.50 -5.27 -7.62
CA THR A 690 34.49 -6.23 -8.13
C THR A 690 34.09 -7.66 -7.74
N GLN A 691 34.72 -8.62 -8.42
CA GLN A 691 34.62 -10.04 -8.04
C GLN A 691 35.11 -10.24 -6.60
N PHE A 692 34.56 -11.24 -5.90
CA PHE A 692 35.02 -11.59 -4.56
C PHE A 692 35.05 -13.11 -4.30
N THR A 693 35.76 -13.49 -3.24
CA THR A 693 35.82 -14.85 -2.70
C THR A 693 35.21 -14.92 -1.31
N GLY A 694 34.92 -16.12 -0.79
CA GLY A 694 34.32 -16.29 0.53
C GLY A 694 32.84 -15.85 0.62
N LYS A 695 32.31 -15.88 1.83
CA LYS A 695 30.99 -15.39 2.21
C LYS A 695 31.05 -13.87 2.41
N ARG A 696 30.03 -13.20 1.91
CA ARG A 696 29.84 -11.75 2.03
C ARG A 696 28.38 -11.49 2.34
N ARG A 697 28.08 -11.06 3.57
CA ARG A 697 26.72 -10.78 4.03
C ARG A 697 26.47 -9.27 3.97
N LEU A 698 25.48 -8.88 3.19
CA LEU A 698 25.01 -7.51 3.05
C LEU A 698 23.56 -7.42 3.48
N CYS A 699 23.18 -6.27 4.04
CA CYS A 699 21.79 -5.90 4.19
C CYS A 699 21.51 -4.50 3.65
N GLY A 700 20.24 -4.19 3.46
CA GLY A 700 19.82 -2.91 2.93
C GLY A 700 18.40 -2.89 2.39
N GLY A 701 18.07 -1.80 1.72
CA GLY A 701 16.71 -1.54 1.28
C GLY A 701 16.62 -0.34 0.36
N TYR A 702 15.39 -0.06 -0.07
CA TYR A 702 15.06 0.97 -1.04
C TYR A 702 14.11 2.00 -0.44
N VAL A 703 14.21 3.26 -0.88
CA VAL A 703 13.21 4.30 -0.57
C VAL A 703 12.75 4.96 -1.87
N ASN A 704 11.45 5.24 -1.96
CA ASN A 704 10.85 5.89 -3.12
C ASN A 704 11.27 7.36 -3.23
N ASN A 705 11.12 7.92 -4.44
CA ASN A 705 11.42 9.32 -4.70
C ASN A 705 10.57 10.28 -3.85
N ASP A 706 9.26 10.09 -3.87
CA ASP A 706 8.34 11.07 -3.30
C ASP A 706 8.45 11.11 -1.78
N ASP A 707 8.64 9.96 -1.14
CA ASP A 707 8.84 9.83 0.30
C ASP A 707 10.16 10.46 0.76
N PHE A 708 11.27 10.18 0.05
CA PHE A 708 12.56 10.82 0.32
C PHE A 708 12.48 12.35 0.18
N LEU A 709 11.97 12.83 -0.96
CA LEU A 709 11.89 14.26 -1.21
C LEU A 709 10.92 14.95 -0.23
N SER A 710 9.83 14.29 0.18
CA SER A 710 8.94 14.79 1.23
C SER A 710 9.70 15.00 2.53
N ARG A 711 10.42 13.97 3.03
CA ARG A 711 11.19 14.06 4.28
C ARG A 711 12.29 15.13 4.21
N TYR A 712 13.08 15.14 3.13
CA TYR A 712 14.16 16.11 2.93
C TYR A 712 13.62 17.55 2.92
N ARG A 713 12.57 17.81 2.15
CA ARG A 713 11.93 19.14 2.07
C ARG A 713 11.37 19.58 3.42
N LEU A 714 10.75 18.67 4.17
CA LEU A 714 10.18 18.98 5.50
C LEU A 714 11.27 19.41 6.49
N LEU A 715 12.40 18.71 6.49
CA LEU A 715 13.55 19.06 7.33
C LEU A 715 14.22 20.37 6.88
N LEU A 716 14.30 20.62 5.57
CA LEU A 716 14.95 21.81 5.02
C LEU A 716 14.13 23.10 5.18
N LEU A 717 12.84 23.05 4.86
CA LEU A 717 11.99 24.24 4.72
C LEU A 717 10.98 24.38 5.86
N GLY A 718 10.67 23.30 6.58
CA GLY A 718 9.58 23.24 7.53
C GLY A 718 8.21 23.10 6.86
N ARG A 719 7.24 22.57 7.60
CA ARG A 719 5.89 22.25 7.11
C ARG A 719 5.16 23.48 6.55
N GLU A 720 5.06 24.55 7.33
CA GLU A 720 4.25 25.72 6.95
C GLU A 720 4.76 26.38 5.66
N ARG A 721 6.09 26.52 5.53
CA ARG A 721 6.69 27.06 4.32
C ARG A 721 6.44 26.16 3.11
N LEU A 722 6.44 24.84 3.26
CA LEU A 722 6.13 23.94 2.14
C LEU A 722 4.69 24.09 1.65
N LEU A 723 3.74 24.22 2.58
CA LEU A 723 2.32 24.38 2.25
C LEU A 723 2.08 25.65 1.40
N ASP A 724 2.89 26.69 1.59
CA ASP A 724 2.82 27.92 0.78
C ASP A 724 3.23 27.75 -0.69
N PHE A 725 3.92 26.66 -1.05
CA PHE A 725 4.43 26.42 -2.40
C PHE A 725 3.88 25.16 -3.07
N VAL A 726 2.96 24.42 -2.43
CA VAL A 726 2.36 23.21 -3.04
C VAL A 726 1.63 23.56 -4.33
N GLY A 727 2.00 22.93 -5.45
CA GLY A 727 1.39 23.19 -6.76
C GLY A 727 1.87 24.48 -7.44
N SER A 728 2.75 25.26 -6.79
CA SER A 728 3.36 26.43 -7.40
C SER A 728 4.36 26.02 -8.49
N SER A 729 4.33 26.71 -9.63
CA SER A 729 5.38 26.59 -10.67
C SER A 729 6.52 27.60 -10.52
N MET A 730 6.57 28.34 -9.40
CA MET A 730 7.61 29.32 -9.13
C MET A 730 8.94 28.62 -8.87
N VAL A 731 9.87 28.74 -9.80
CA VAL A 731 11.21 28.16 -9.62
C VAL A 731 11.99 29.00 -8.60
N SER A 732 12.13 28.46 -7.38
CA SER A 732 12.79 29.06 -6.22
C SER A 732 13.32 27.92 -5.34
N SER A 733 14.42 28.12 -4.62
CA SER A 733 14.90 27.15 -3.61
C SER A 733 13.86 26.84 -2.53
N SER A 734 12.83 27.67 -2.40
CA SER A 734 11.70 27.42 -1.49
C SER A 734 10.59 26.55 -2.09
N ASN A 735 10.66 26.22 -3.39
CA ASN A 735 9.62 25.47 -4.09
C ASN A 735 9.97 23.97 -4.17
N PRO A 736 9.04 23.04 -3.88
CA PRO A 736 9.24 21.61 -4.07
C PRO A 736 9.77 21.20 -5.46
N LEU A 737 9.32 21.86 -6.54
CA LEU A 737 9.76 21.63 -7.92
C LEU A 737 11.25 21.94 -8.17
N TRP A 738 11.91 22.68 -7.26
CA TRP A 738 13.36 22.89 -7.32
C TRP A 738 14.16 21.61 -7.07
N TYR A 739 13.55 20.66 -6.35
CA TYR A 739 14.21 19.46 -5.85
C TYR A 739 13.98 18.22 -6.72
N VAL A 740 13.60 18.44 -7.98
CA VAL A 740 13.34 17.38 -8.97
C VAL A 740 14.64 16.87 -9.58
#